data_AF-A0A3B0VZD2-F1
#
_entry.id   AF-A0A3B0VZD2-F1
#
_cell.length_a   1.000
_cell.length_b   1.000
_cell.length_c   1.000
_cell.angle_alpha   90.00
_cell.angle_beta   90.00
_cell.angle_gamma   90.00
#
_symmetry.space_group_name_H-M   'P 1'
#
loop_
_entity.id
_entity.type
_entity.pdbx_description
1 polymer ?
#
loop_
_entity_poly.entity_id
_entity_poly.type
_entity_poly.pdbx_seq_one_letter_code
_entity_poly.pdbx_strand_id
1 'polypeptide(L)'
;MTETFSSKSTDSFRELLTLGKCNILVTTYQAGQVVMVRPQGQGINTHFMAFDRPMGIAKRNNEVTIGGASSITTFRNLAAVGPKVGQGDQVDACYLPRKNHVTGAIDVHEMGYDKFDKLWFINTKMSCLCTLDNDHSFKPEWRPPFITAYDLTDRCHLNGLGFRDGVPRYVSMLGAYDEPGGWRKNKISGGQIMDISTNEVMVDGLCMPHSPRWYKDALWFLSSGSGQLMRMKPGEAPEVVAELPGFTRGLDFIDRYAIIGLSQIRESSTFAGLPLTKRVEERQSGVWVVDTSNGQIVAYLVFTGNVQEVFEIKVLPHQFAAILDGQSPFLGSSYELPDSVLNNLAPSDPIQVPLEAATRAHVGGELDTAIKLYQDILQQVPDHPATNHQYGLCLIDAKKWDAAIKQLEQVLKQNPDNAEAMNSLGCAYLEQLDYTQAMHWFDQSIATDQQFAQAHFNRGMLLLKQQNYADGWVAYDWRWQTPQFVPFKCDKPLWQGEDISDKIILVHSEQGNGDHIMFWRFLPILAERCKEVIYFGPENLAPLAAEIEGVSQSRIPGALSKDLFDVYCPLMSLSRYLGITLDNLPAPKCYVNIPDQVVVSQLKGDFKIGIAWAGSATHVNDAKRSMPLKEMLSITDGIDAQFYSLQMPINSDERKLLKKHGVIDLESELPGYARTAALVDQMDMVISVDTAIAHLAAALGKETWILLSQNADWRWHLEGDQSEWYPTAKLFRQKSTQEWKLVINNIQQVLQQVGN
;
A
#
# COMPACT_ATOMS: atom_id res chain seq x y z
N MET A 1 -3.26 2.55 16.17
CA MET A 1 -3.71 1.17 15.89
C MET A 1 -5.23 1.19 15.77
N THR A 2 -5.78 1.12 14.56
CA THR A 2 -7.22 1.01 14.32
C THR A 2 -7.66 -0.43 14.58
N GLU A 3 -8.69 -0.65 15.41
CA GLU A 3 -9.22 -1.99 15.68
C GLU A 3 -9.68 -2.68 14.38
N THR A 4 -9.28 -3.93 14.19
CA THR A 4 -9.68 -4.75 13.04
C THR A 4 -11.15 -5.13 13.15
N PHE A 5 -11.92 -5.05 12.06
CA PHE A 5 -13.31 -5.55 12.03
C PHE A 5 -13.37 -7.01 12.49
N SER A 6 -14.38 -7.34 13.27
CA SER A 6 -14.71 -8.72 13.64
C SER A 6 -16.24 -8.89 13.69
N SER A 7 -16.71 -10.14 13.75
CA SER A 7 -18.13 -10.42 13.91
C SER A 7 -18.38 -11.67 14.74
N LYS A 8 -19.53 -11.75 15.40
CA LYS A 8 -19.99 -12.94 16.14
C LYS A 8 -21.39 -13.32 15.68
N SER A 9 -21.63 -14.59 15.36
CA SER A 9 -22.94 -15.10 14.92
C SER A 9 -23.41 -16.27 15.74
N THR A 10 -24.72 -16.52 15.72
CA THR A 10 -25.29 -17.81 16.14
C THR A 10 -25.02 -18.89 15.08
N ASP A 11 -24.95 -20.16 15.49
CA ASP A 11 -24.81 -21.28 14.55
C ASP A 11 -26.00 -21.38 13.59
N SER A 12 -27.19 -21.06 14.09
CA SER A 12 -28.43 -20.99 13.29
C SER A 12 -28.36 -19.96 12.15
N PHE A 13 -27.56 -18.90 12.30
CA PHE A 13 -27.39 -17.89 11.25
C PHE A 13 -26.63 -18.48 10.06
N ARG A 14 -25.53 -19.19 10.32
CA ARG A 14 -24.74 -19.90 9.30
C ARG A 14 -25.56 -20.99 8.62
N GLU A 15 -26.31 -21.78 9.39
CA GLU A 15 -27.14 -22.85 8.85
C GLU A 15 -28.22 -22.32 7.92
N LEU A 16 -28.87 -21.20 8.29
CA LEU A 16 -29.85 -20.54 7.45
C LEU A 16 -29.27 -20.16 6.08
N LEU A 17 -28.09 -19.53 6.05
CA LEU A 17 -27.43 -19.15 4.79
C LEU A 17 -27.02 -20.38 3.97
N THR A 18 -26.50 -21.41 4.64
CA THR A 18 -26.07 -22.66 3.99
C THR A 18 -27.25 -23.38 3.35
N LEU A 19 -28.34 -23.59 4.09
CA LEU A 19 -29.55 -24.26 3.59
C LEU A 19 -30.27 -23.41 2.54
N GLY A 20 -30.30 -22.09 2.71
CA GLY A 20 -30.86 -21.14 1.75
C GLY A 20 -30.01 -20.97 0.49
N LYS A 21 -28.82 -21.59 0.43
CA LYS A 21 -27.83 -21.42 -0.65
C LYS A 21 -27.56 -19.96 -1.00
N CYS A 22 -27.38 -19.14 0.03
CA CYS A 22 -27.34 -17.70 -0.11
C CYS A 22 -26.26 -17.04 0.75
N ASN A 23 -26.00 -15.78 0.44
CA ASN A 23 -25.18 -14.87 1.22
C ASN A 23 -25.93 -13.55 1.41
N ILE A 24 -25.46 -12.70 2.31
CA ILE A 24 -26.06 -11.39 2.55
C ILE A 24 -25.07 -10.31 2.16
N LEU A 25 -25.51 -9.40 1.29
CA LEU A 25 -24.81 -8.19 0.95
C LEU A 25 -25.30 -7.05 1.85
N VAL A 26 -24.36 -6.31 2.42
CA VAL A 26 -24.62 -5.20 3.34
C VAL A 26 -23.86 -3.96 2.89
N THR A 27 -24.49 -2.80 2.95
CA THR A 27 -23.82 -1.50 2.74
C THR A 27 -23.63 -0.75 4.05
N THR A 28 -22.53 -0.01 4.16
CA THR A 28 -22.14 0.75 5.37
C THR A 28 -21.77 2.18 4.99
N TYR A 29 -22.52 3.15 5.50
CA TYR A 29 -22.47 4.52 5.00
C TYR A 29 -21.21 5.29 5.40
N GLN A 30 -20.91 5.36 6.70
CA GLN A 30 -19.73 6.02 7.27
C GLN A 30 -18.48 5.16 7.16
N ALA A 31 -18.60 3.84 7.31
CA ALA A 31 -17.45 2.93 7.16
C ALA A 31 -16.95 2.82 5.70
N GLY A 32 -17.78 3.17 4.72
CA GLY A 32 -17.38 3.18 3.31
C GLY A 32 -17.07 1.78 2.78
N GLN A 33 -17.84 0.77 3.24
CA GLN A 33 -17.65 -0.63 2.86
C GLN A 33 -18.94 -1.26 2.34
N VAL A 34 -18.77 -2.12 1.34
CA VAL A 34 -19.72 -3.16 0.94
C VAL A 34 -19.24 -4.47 1.56
N VAL A 35 -20.11 -5.15 2.29
CA VAL A 35 -19.77 -6.36 3.05
C VAL A 35 -20.60 -7.55 2.54
N MET A 36 -19.93 -8.61 2.11
CA MET A 36 -20.55 -9.89 1.81
C MET A 36 -20.39 -10.85 2.99
N VAL A 37 -21.51 -11.24 3.59
CA VAL A 37 -21.60 -12.17 4.72
C VAL A 37 -21.91 -13.57 4.19
N ARG A 38 -20.97 -14.49 4.34
CA ARG A 38 -20.92 -15.79 3.63
C ARG A 38 -20.74 -16.94 4.62
N PRO A 39 -21.49 -18.05 4.54
CA PRO A 39 -21.16 -19.25 5.31
C PRO A 39 -19.82 -19.84 4.83
N GLN A 40 -18.93 -20.20 5.77
CA GLN A 40 -17.66 -20.88 5.44
C GLN A 40 -17.28 -21.89 6.52
N GLY A 41 -17.22 -23.18 6.16
CA GLY A 41 -16.93 -24.25 7.10
C GLY A 41 -17.87 -24.23 8.31
N GLN A 42 -17.30 -24.08 9.51
CA GLN A 42 -18.03 -24.00 10.77
C GLN A 42 -18.40 -22.57 11.20
N GLY A 43 -18.13 -21.54 10.39
CA GLY A 43 -18.33 -20.14 10.76
C GLY A 43 -18.90 -19.27 9.65
N ILE A 44 -18.80 -17.94 9.86
CA ILE A 44 -19.15 -16.91 8.91
C ILE A 44 -17.87 -16.21 8.42
N ASN A 45 -17.76 -16.09 7.11
CA ASN A 45 -16.77 -15.28 6.43
C ASN A 45 -17.37 -13.91 6.07
N THR A 46 -16.58 -12.85 6.21
CA THR A 46 -16.94 -11.51 5.73
C THR A 46 -15.94 -11.05 4.69
N HIS A 47 -16.43 -10.78 3.48
CA HIS A 47 -15.64 -10.22 2.38
C HIS A 47 -15.95 -8.74 2.20
N PHE A 48 -14.91 -7.91 2.13
CA PHE A 48 -15.02 -6.46 2.11
C PHE A 48 -14.60 -5.89 0.77
N MET A 49 -15.33 -4.87 0.33
CA MET A 49 -14.90 -3.99 -0.74
C MET A 49 -15.11 -2.54 -0.31
N ALA A 50 -14.07 -1.74 -0.41
CA ALA A 50 -14.17 -0.30 -0.21
C ALA A 50 -15.09 0.30 -1.29
N PHE A 51 -16.00 1.16 -0.86
CA PHE A 51 -16.94 1.86 -1.74
C PHE A 51 -17.27 3.22 -1.12
N ASP A 52 -17.37 4.27 -1.92
CA ASP A 52 -17.60 5.62 -1.39
C ASP A 52 -19.08 5.81 -1.00
N ARG A 53 -19.34 5.90 0.30
CA ARG A 53 -20.67 6.03 0.94
C ARG A 53 -21.73 5.12 0.31
N PRO A 54 -21.58 3.79 0.38
CA PRO A 54 -22.55 2.87 -0.17
C PRO A 54 -23.88 2.98 0.60
N MET A 55 -24.97 3.11 -0.14
CA MET A 55 -26.32 3.32 0.37
C MET A 55 -27.26 2.22 -0.16
N GLY A 56 -28.27 2.56 -0.97
CA GLY A 56 -29.26 1.62 -1.47
C GLY A 56 -28.67 0.53 -2.37
N ILE A 57 -29.25 -0.67 -2.27
CA ILE A 57 -28.87 -1.84 -3.08
C ILE A 57 -30.09 -2.27 -3.90
N ALA A 58 -29.92 -2.43 -5.20
CA ALA A 58 -30.85 -3.15 -6.07
C ALA A 58 -30.22 -4.46 -6.54
N LYS A 59 -31.04 -5.50 -6.72
CA LYS A 59 -30.62 -6.76 -7.33
C LYS A 59 -31.59 -7.17 -8.43
N ARG A 60 -31.06 -7.83 -9.45
CA ARG A 60 -31.79 -8.59 -10.48
C ARG A 60 -30.85 -9.67 -10.97
N ASN A 61 -31.32 -10.87 -11.28
CA ASN A 61 -30.53 -11.99 -11.82
C ASN A 61 -29.01 -11.91 -11.49
N ASN A 62 -28.14 -11.95 -12.50
CA ASN A 62 -26.68 -11.92 -12.33
C ASN A 62 -26.11 -10.52 -12.02
N GLU A 63 -26.88 -9.58 -11.47
CA GLU A 63 -26.45 -8.21 -11.22
C GLU A 63 -26.85 -7.68 -9.85
N VAL A 64 -25.95 -6.89 -9.28
CA VAL A 64 -26.19 -6.07 -8.09
C VAL A 64 -25.84 -4.63 -8.44
N THR A 65 -26.67 -3.68 -8.03
CA THR A 65 -26.44 -2.26 -8.24
C THR A 65 -26.43 -1.54 -6.91
N ILE A 66 -25.43 -0.70 -6.69
CA ILE A 66 -25.18 -0.02 -5.43
C ILE A 66 -25.12 1.49 -5.68
N GLY A 67 -25.92 2.26 -4.93
CA GLY A 67 -25.81 3.71 -4.89
C GLY A 67 -24.66 4.14 -3.98
N GLY A 68 -23.83 5.07 -4.45
CA GLY A 68 -22.72 5.67 -3.71
C GLY A 68 -22.89 7.17 -3.49
N ALA A 69 -21.81 7.82 -3.06
CA ALA A 69 -21.82 9.26 -2.75
C ALA A 69 -22.26 10.14 -3.91
N SER A 70 -21.84 9.83 -5.14
CA SER A 70 -22.16 10.63 -6.33
C SER A 70 -22.39 9.81 -7.61
N SER A 71 -22.54 8.49 -7.47
CA SER A 71 -22.75 7.58 -8.59
C SER A 71 -23.58 6.36 -8.22
N ILE A 72 -24.06 5.66 -9.24
CA ILE A 72 -24.71 4.36 -9.12
C ILE A 72 -23.88 3.35 -9.94
N THR A 73 -23.38 2.31 -9.26
CA THR A 73 -22.51 1.31 -9.88
C THR A 73 -23.23 -0.03 -10.00
N THR A 74 -23.30 -0.58 -11.20
CA THR A 74 -23.81 -1.94 -11.46
C THR A 74 -22.63 -2.91 -11.56
N PHE A 75 -22.69 -3.93 -10.71
CA PHE A 75 -21.81 -5.09 -10.70
C PHE A 75 -22.52 -6.28 -11.34
N ARG A 76 -21.79 -7.04 -12.14
CA ARG A 76 -22.27 -8.25 -12.80
C ARG A 76 -21.48 -9.47 -12.33
N ASN A 77 -22.18 -10.56 -12.06
CA ASN A 77 -21.60 -11.85 -11.73
C ASN A 77 -20.94 -12.48 -12.96
N LEU A 78 -19.64 -12.74 -12.87
CA LEU A 78 -18.82 -13.47 -13.82
C LEU A 78 -18.15 -14.64 -13.09
N ALA A 79 -18.87 -15.75 -12.98
CA ALA A 79 -18.43 -16.92 -12.21
C ALA A 79 -17.04 -17.45 -12.62
N ALA A 80 -16.66 -17.33 -13.89
CA ALA A 80 -15.34 -17.74 -14.40
C ALA A 80 -14.15 -16.99 -13.78
N VAL A 81 -14.40 -15.82 -13.16
CA VAL A 81 -13.38 -15.07 -12.42
C VAL A 81 -13.15 -15.66 -11.03
N GLY A 82 -14.17 -16.29 -10.43
CA GLY A 82 -14.13 -16.81 -9.06
C GLY A 82 -12.87 -17.60 -8.71
N PRO A 83 -12.50 -18.64 -9.48
CA PRO A 83 -11.30 -19.44 -9.21
C PRO A 83 -9.98 -18.65 -9.23
N LYS A 84 -9.93 -17.49 -9.92
CA LYS A 84 -8.73 -16.66 -10.06
C LYS A 84 -8.47 -15.73 -8.88
N VAL A 85 -9.47 -15.49 -8.02
CA VAL A 85 -9.44 -14.47 -6.94
C VAL A 85 -8.69 -14.95 -5.68
N GLY A 86 -7.91 -16.03 -5.76
CA GLY A 86 -6.98 -16.44 -4.69
C GLY A 86 -7.61 -17.16 -3.50
N GLN A 87 -8.88 -17.57 -3.58
CA GLN A 87 -9.56 -18.42 -2.57
C GLN A 87 -9.91 -19.83 -3.09
N GLY A 88 -9.27 -20.27 -4.18
CA GLY A 88 -9.51 -21.56 -4.81
C GLY A 88 -10.91 -21.69 -5.44
N ASP A 89 -11.37 -22.93 -5.67
CA ASP A 89 -12.66 -23.25 -6.31
C ASP A 89 -13.90 -22.96 -5.44
N GLN A 90 -13.74 -22.31 -4.27
CA GLN A 90 -14.87 -22.05 -3.36
C GLN A 90 -15.78 -20.90 -3.82
N VAL A 91 -15.31 -19.99 -4.68
CA VAL A 91 -16.08 -18.81 -5.10
C VAL A 91 -17.09 -19.17 -6.20
N ASP A 92 -18.37 -19.25 -5.83
CA ASP A 92 -19.48 -19.64 -6.73
C ASP A 92 -20.12 -18.46 -7.49
N ALA A 93 -19.75 -17.23 -7.15
CA ALA A 93 -20.10 -16.02 -7.88
C ALA A 93 -19.03 -14.94 -7.67
N CYS A 94 -18.73 -14.17 -8.72
CA CYS A 94 -17.78 -13.06 -8.63
C CYS A 94 -18.35 -11.82 -9.33
N TYR A 95 -18.69 -10.80 -8.56
CA TYR A 95 -19.33 -9.59 -9.03
C TYR A 95 -18.28 -8.52 -9.36
N LEU A 96 -18.21 -8.12 -10.63
CA LEU A 96 -17.29 -7.07 -11.11
C LEU A 96 -18.07 -5.85 -11.62
N PRO A 97 -17.54 -4.62 -11.44
CA PRO A 97 -18.19 -3.42 -11.94
C PRO A 97 -18.26 -3.45 -13.48
N ARG A 98 -19.43 -3.11 -14.02
CA ARG A 98 -19.68 -3.07 -15.49
C ARG A 98 -20.34 -1.79 -15.97
N LYS A 99 -21.03 -1.07 -15.10
CA LYS A 99 -21.58 0.26 -15.39
C LYS A 99 -21.40 1.15 -14.18
N ASN A 100 -21.07 2.41 -14.42
CA ASN A 100 -21.05 3.45 -13.39
C ASN A 100 -21.74 4.68 -13.97
N HIS A 101 -22.83 5.11 -13.35
CA HIS A 101 -23.62 6.26 -13.76
C HIS A 101 -23.43 7.41 -12.78
N VAL A 102 -23.07 8.60 -13.24
CA VAL A 102 -22.82 9.75 -12.37
C VAL A 102 -24.13 10.49 -12.08
N THR A 103 -24.53 10.51 -10.81
CA THR A 103 -25.78 11.12 -10.35
C THR A 103 -25.57 12.47 -9.65
N GLY A 104 -24.37 12.70 -9.10
CA GLY A 104 -24.15 13.76 -8.11
C GLY A 104 -24.63 13.35 -6.70
N ALA A 105 -24.43 14.22 -5.71
CA ALA A 105 -24.68 13.92 -4.30
C ALA A 105 -26.17 14.01 -3.92
N ILE A 106 -26.94 13.01 -4.33
CA ILE A 106 -28.41 12.96 -4.17
C ILE A 106 -28.91 12.04 -3.05
N ASP A 107 -27.99 11.40 -2.34
CA ASP A 107 -28.26 10.43 -1.26
C ASP A 107 -29.23 9.31 -1.69
N VAL A 108 -28.73 8.39 -2.53
CA VAL A 108 -29.51 7.28 -3.10
C VAL A 108 -29.90 6.25 -2.03
N HIS A 109 -30.97 6.51 -1.28
CA HIS A 109 -31.31 5.75 -0.07
C HIS A 109 -31.81 4.33 -0.36
N GLU A 110 -32.73 4.16 -1.30
CA GLU A 110 -33.26 2.84 -1.61
C GLU A 110 -33.55 2.69 -3.10
N MET A 111 -33.40 1.46 -3.60
CA MET A 111 -33.40 1.17 -5.03
C MET A 111 -34.03 -0.19 -5.31
N GLY A 112 -34.54 -0.38 -6.52
CA GLY A 112 -35.01 -1.68 -6.99
C GLY A 112 -35.30 -1.69 -8.49
N TYR A 113 -35.30 -2.88 -9.07
CA TYR A 113 -35.69 -3.09 -10.46
C TYR A 113 -37.18 -3.40 -10.52
N ASP A 114 -37.87 -2.82 -11.50
CA ASP A 114 -39.20 -3.27 -11.86
C ASP A 114 -39.16 -4.50 -12.78
N LYS A 115 -40.32 -5.06 -13.11
CA LYS A 115 -40.50 -6.22 -13.98
C LYS A 115 -40.05 -6.01 -15.43
N PHE A 116 -39.76 -4.76 -15.80
CA PHE A 116 -39.25 -4.38 -17.11
C PHE A 116 -37.76 -4.03 -17.05
N ASP A 117 -37.06 -4.46 -15.99
CA ASP A 117 -35.64 -4.24 -15.81
C ASP A 117 -35.22 -2.76 -15.71
N LYS A 118 -36.19 -1.86 -15.44
CA LYS A 118 -35.92 -0.44 -15.21
C LYS A 118 -35.51 -0.25 -13.76
N LEU A 119 -34.38 0.43 -13.55
CA LEU A 119 -33.90 0.77 -12.21
C LEU A 119 -34.62 2.00 -11.68
N TRP A 120 -35.26 1.83 -10.52
CA TRP A 120 -35.90 2.88 -9.75
C TRP A 120 -35.14 3.14 -8.47
N PHE A 121 -35.02 4.41 -8.08
CA PHE A 121 -34.31 4.77 -6.86
C PHE A 121 -34.79 6.07 -6.25
N ILE A 122 -34.64 6.15 -4.93
CA ILE A 122 -34.98 7.32 -4.14
C ILE A 122 -33.85 8.35 -4.24
N ASN A 123 -34.22 9.56 -4.63
CA ASN A 123 -33.39 10.76 -4.48
C ASN A 123 -33.89 11.50 -3.23
N THR A 124 -33.22 11.26 -2.10
CA THR A 124 -33.65 11.80 -0.80
C THR A 124 -33.50 13.32 -0.75
N LYS A 125 -32.42 13.87 -1.33
CA LYS A 125 -32.17 15.32 -1.35
C LYS A 125 -33.30 16.08 -2.04
N MET A 126 -33.76 15.58 -3.19
CA MET A 126 -34.86 16.15 -3.97
C MET A 126 -36.24 15.62 -3.61
N SER A 127 -36.34 14.74 -2.60
CA SER A 127 -37.61 14.20 -2.10
C SER A 127 -38.46 13.55 -3.21
N CYS A 128 -37.83 12.75 -4.07
CA CYS A 128 -38.49 12.16 -5.23
C CYS A 128 -37.97 10.77 -5.60
N LEU A 129 -38.80 10.05 -6.36
CA LEU A 129 -38.48 8.78 -6.99
C LEU A 129 -37.99 9.04 -8.41
N CYS A 130 -36.86 8.45 -8.77
CA CYS A 130 -36.16 8.68 -10.03
C CYS A 130 -35.87 7.37 -10.77
N THR A 131 -35.55 7.50 -12.05
CA THR A 131 -34.88 6.46 -12.85
C THR A 131 -33.62 7.01 -13.51
N LEU A 132 -32.77 6.11 -14.02
CA LEU A 132 -31.60 6.49 -14.80
C LEU A 132 -32.02 7.05 -16.16
N ASP A 133 -31.23 7.98 -16.67
CA ASP A 133 -31.41 8.59 -17.98
C ASP A 133 -30.04 8.68 -18.68
N ASN A 134 -29.99 8.58 -20.01
CA ASN A 134 -28.71 8.59 -20.73
C ASN A 134 -28.16 10.01 -20.94
N ASP A 135 -29.04 11.01 -21.04
CA ASP A 135 -28.67 12.39 -21.35
C ASP A 135 -28.61 13.26 -20.08
N HIS A 136 -29.16 12.77 -18.96
CA HIS A 136 -29.24 13.46 -17.68
C HIS A 136 -28.68 12.60 -16.54
N SER A 137 -28.29 13.23 -15.43
CA SER A 137 -27.85 12.51 -14.23
C SER A 137 -28.90 11.53 -13.70
N PHE A 138 -30.18 11.89 -13.80
CA PHE A 138 -31.34 11.06 -13.47
C PHE A 138 -32.61 11.76 -13.98
N LYS A 139 -33.70 11.00 -14.05
CA LYS A 139 -35.04 11.51 -14.39
C LYS A 139 -36.00 11.34 -13.21
N PRO A 140 -36.49 12.43 -12.59
CA PRO A 140 -37.58 12.35 -11.62
C PRO A 140 -38.87 11.84 -12.28
N GLU A 141 -39.49 10.84 -11.68
CA GLU A 141 -40.72 10.21 -12.20
C GLU A 141 -41.91 10.46 -11.25
N TRP A 142 -41.66 10.59 -9.95
CA TRP A 142 -42.71 10.83 -8.96
C TRP A 142 -42.15 11.61 -7.76
N ARG A 143 -42.99 12.41 -7.11
CA ARG A 143 -42.72 13.04 -5.81
C ARG A 143 -44.02 13.06 -4.98
N PRO A 144 -43.95 13.11 -3.65
CA PRO A 144 -45.14 13.28 -2.83
C PRO A 144 -45.92 14.53 -3.26
N PRO A 145 -47.27 14.51 -3.33
CA PRO A 145 -48.05 15.63 -3.86
C PRO A 145 -47.84 16.97 -3.13
N PHE A 146 -47.46 16.91 -1.86
CA PHE A 146 -47.20 18.10 -1.04
C PHE A 146 -45.83 18.75 -1.31
N ILE A 147 -44.91 18.09 -2.02
CA ILE A 147 -43.61 18.68 -2.38
C ILE A 147 -43.79 19.59 -3.59
N THR A 148 -43.64 20.89 -3.42
CA THR A 148 -43.92 21.87 -4.48
C THR A 148 -42.72 22.13 -5.39
N ALA A 149 -41.48 21.98 -4.91
CA ALA A 149 -40.25 22.26 -5.66
C ALA A 149 -39.19 21.15 -5.52
N TYR A 150 -38.31 21.03 -6.52
CA TYR A 150 -37.09 20.22 -6.43
C TYR A 150 -35.93 21.10 -5.98
N ASP A 151 -35.23 20.67 -4.93
CA ASP A 151 -33.98 21.26 -4.47
C ASP A 151 -33.16 20.20 -3.72
N LEU A 152 -31.98 20.56 -3.19
CA LEU A 152 -31.10 19.61 -2.50
C LEU A 152 -31.26 19.62 -0.97
N THR A 153 -32.37 20.13 -0.45
CA THR A 153 -32.52 20.46 0.98
C THR A 153 -33.19 19.39 1.82
N ASP A 154 -33.53 18.23 1.25
CA ASP A 154 -34.07 17.06 1.97
C ASP A 154 -35.32 17.43 2.80
N ARG A 155 -36.43 17.70 2.11
CA ARG A 155 -37.64 18.29 2.71
C ARG A 155 -38.43 17.31 3.58
N CYS A 156 -38.70 16.12 3.05
CA CYS A 156 -39.48 15.07 3.73
C CYS A 156 -38.66 13.84 4.15
N HIS A 157 -37.40 13.75 3.70
CA HIS A 157 -36.56 12.56 3.83
C HIS A 157 -37.25 11.30 3.31
N LEU A 158 -37.63 11.34 2.04
CA LEU A 158 -38.04 10.15 1.31
C LEU A 158 -36.86 9.16 1.32
N ASN A 159 -37.07 7.94 1.81
CA ASN A 159 -35.95 7.06 2.16
C ASN A 159 -36.16 5.58 1.83
N GLY A 160 -37.39 5.12 1.63
CA GLY A 160 -37.66 3.71 1.33
C GLY A 160 -38.51 3.53 0.08
N LEU A 161 -38.33 2.38 -0.57
CA LEU A 161 -39.00 2.00 -1.80
C LEU A 161 -39.41 0.54 -1.76
N GLY A 162 -40.71 0.30 -1.95
CA GLY A 162 -41.34 -1.01 -1.98
C GLY A 162 -42.03 -1.25 -3.31
N PHE A 163 -41.97 -2.51 -3.76
CA PHE A 163 -42.55 -2.95 -5.02
C PHE A 163 -43.74 -3.87 -4.73
N ARG A 164 -44.75 -3.83 -5.60
CA ARG A 164 -45.87 -4.77 -5.62
C ARG A 164 -46.19 -5.11 -7.07
N ASP A 165 -46.44 -6.38 -7.36
CA ASP A 165 -46.70 -6.89 -8.72
C ASP A 165 -45.60 -6.50 -9.73
N GLY A 166 -44.35 -6.43 -9.22
CA GLY A 166 -43.16 -6.11 -9.99
C GLY A 166 -43.00 -4.63 -10.36
N VAL A 167 -43.77 -3.71 -9.77
CA VAL A 167 -43.64 -2.26 -10.03
C VAL A 167 -43.50 -1.46 -8.74
N PRO A 168 -42.87 -0.28 -8.75
CA PRO A 168 -42.83 0.62 -7.60
C PRO A 168 -44.25 0.90 -7.09
N ARG A 169 -44.46 0.80 -5.77
CA ARG A 169 -45.79 0.95 -5.16
C ARG A 169 -45.79 1.72 -3.85
N TYR A 170 -44.83 1.44 -2.97
CA TYR A 170 -44.81 1.98 -1.63
C TYR A 170 -43.55 2.81 -1.41
N VAL A 171 -43.66 3.91 -0.69
CA VAL A 171 -42.52 4.69 -0.24
C VAL A 171 -42.62 5.00 1.24
N SER A 172 -41.49 5.11 1.91
CA SER A 172 -41.41 5.63 3.27
C SER A 172 -40.77 7.02 3.28
N MET A 173 -41.20 7.85 4.24
CA MET A 173 -40.64 9.17 4.49
C MET A 173 -40.69 9.48 5.99
N LEU A 174 -39.82 10.38 6.46
CA LEU A 174 -39.74 10.73 7.89
C LEU A 174 -40.73 11.83 8.30
N GLY A 175 -41.31 12.56 7.35
CA GLY A 175 -42.38 13.50 7.64
C GLY A 175 -42.96 14.20 6.41
N ALA A 176 -44.25 14.49 6.43
CA ALA A 176 -44.95 15.22 5.37
C ALA A 176 -44.71 16.75 5.46
N TYR A 177 -43.49 17.17 5.15
CA TYR A 177 -43.08 18.58 5.16
C TYR A 177 -42.56 19.02 3.79
N ASP A 178 -42.88 20.27 3.42
CA ASP A 178 -42.37 20.95 2.22
C ASP A 178 -41.51 22.16 2.61
N GLU A 179 -40.61 21.95 3.56
CA GLU A 179 -39.61 22.94 4.00
C GLU A 179 -38.23 22.26 4.08
N PRO A 180 -37.14 22.98 3.82
CA PRO A 180 -35.77 22.48 4.00
C PRO A 180 -35.58 21.75 5.33
N GLY A 181 -35.32 20.44 5.28
CA GLY A 181 -35.13 19.61 6.47
C GLY A 181 -36.32 19.47 7.41
N GLY A 182 -37.54 19.80 6.97
CA GLY A 182 -38.74 19.93 7.82
C GLY A 182 -39.11 18.68 8.62
N TRP A 183 -38.82 17.49 8.07
CA TRP A 183 -39.00 16.20 8.75
C TRP A 183 -38.34 16.11 10.14
N ARG A 184 -37.28 16.90 10.40
CA ARG A 184 -36.59 16.90 11.70
C ARG A 184 -37.46 17.37 12.86
N LYS A 185 -38.57 18.06 12.60
CA LYS A 185 -39.48 18.61 13.62
C LYS A 185 -40.24 17.53 14.40
N ASN A 186 -40.59 16.41 13.76
CA ASN A 186 -41.33 15.31 14.41
C ASN A 186 -40.79 13.93 14.00
N LYS A 187 -39.61 13.56 14.50
CA LYS A 187 -38.96 12.29 14.16
C LYS A 187 -39.60 11.06 14.82
N ILE A 188 -40.31 11.26 15.93
CA ILE A 188 -40.86 10.17 16.75
C ILE A 188 -42.16 9.62 16.15
N SER A 189 -42.97 10.47 15.53
CA SER A 189 -44.30 10.09 15.05
C SER A 189 -44.68 10.73 13.72
N GLY A 190 -43.78 11.45 13.06
CA GLY A 190 -44.09 12.11 11.78
C GLY A 190 -43.96 11.20 10.56
N GLY A 191 -43.40 10.00 10.71
CA GLY A 191 -43.08 9.13 9.60
C GLY A 191 -44.30 8.45 8.98
N GLN A 192 -44.26 8.28 7.67
CA GLN A 192 -45.37 7.75 6.88
C GLN A 192 -44.93 6.68 5.88
N ILE A 193 -45.85 5.77 5.55
CA ILE A 193 -45.82 4.93 4.36
C ILE A 193 -46.92 5.40 3.41
N MET A 194 -46.59 5.66 2.15
CA MET A 194 -47.52 6.13 1.13
C MET A 194 -47.59 5.17 -0.04
N ASP A 195 -48.78 4.99 -0.61
CA ASP A 195 -48.99 4.32 -1.90
C ASP A 195 -48.85 5.33 -3.04
N ILE A 196 -47.83 5.15 -3.88
CA ILE A 196 -47.50 6.14 -4.93
C ILE A 196 -48.51 6.17 -6.08
N SER A 197 -49.34 5.13 -6.22
CA SER A 197 -50.33 5.06 -7.30
C SER A 197 -51.60 5.85 -7.00
N THR A 198 -51.98 5.93 -5.73
CA THR A 198 -53.16 6.69 -5.26
C THR A 198 -52.75 7.97 -4.56
N ASN A 199 -51.48 8.10 -4.18
CA ASN A 199 -50.93 9.13 -3.29
C ASN A 199 -51.56 9.14 -1.89
N GLU A 200 -52.12 8.02 -1.46
CA GLU A 200 -52.74 7.88 -0.14
C GLU A 200 -51.72 7.46 0.91
N VAL A 201 -51.82 8.04 2.10
CA VAL A 201 -51.06 7.63 3.27
C VAL A 201 -51.65 6.33 3.80
N MET A 202 -50.86 5.26 3.71
CA MET A 202 -51.24 3.91 4.15
C MET A 202 -51.05 3.72 5.66
N VAL A 203 -49.95 4.27 6.17
CA VAL A 203 -49.59 4.24 7.59
C VAL A 203 -49.00 5.58 7.97
N ASP A 204 -49.40 6.10 9.13
CA ASP A 204 -48.91 7.34 9.72
C ASP A 204 -48.48 7.09 11.18
N GLY A 205 -47.86 8.07 11.82
CA GLY A 205 -47.48 7.96 13.23
C GLY A 205 -46.20 7.14 13.46
N LEU A 206 -45.41 6.86 12.42
CA LEU A 206 -44.26 5.96 12.52
C LEU A 206 -42.99 6.69 13.00
N CYS A 207 -42.17 5.96 13.76
CA CYS A 207 -40.89 6.46 14.23
C CYS A 207 -39.81 6.13 13.19
N MET A 208 -39.54 7.11 12.33
CA MET A 208 -38.54 7.04 11.27
C MET A 208 -38.61 5.78 10.38
N PRO A 209 -39.70 5.59 9.60
CA PRO A 209 -39.91 4.35 8.88
C PRO A 209 -38.91 4.13 7.74
N HIS A 210 -38.72 2.86 7.37
CA HIS A 210 -37.79 2.45 6.31
C HIS A 210 -38.18 1.11 5.66
N SER A 211 -37.58 0.82 4.49
CA SER A 211 -37.63 -0.46 3.76
C SER A 211 -39.01 -1.12 3.67
N PRO A 212 -40.03 -0.45 3.09
CA PRO A 212 -41.29 -1.12 2.79
C PRO A 212 -41.08 -2.26 1.78
N ARG A 213 -41.70 -3.42 2.01
CA ARG A 213 -41.67 -4.62 1.17
C ARG A 213 -43.04 -5.25 1.10
N TRP A 214 -43.54 -5.51 -0.10
CA TRP A 214 -44.69 -6.40 -0.26
C TRP A 214 -44.19 -7.84 -0.27
N TYR A 215 -44.62 -8.66 0.71
CA TYR A 215 -44.16 -10.03 0.83
C TYR A 215 -45.22 -10.92 1.48
N LYS A 216 -45.51 -12.08 0.86
CA LYS A 216 -46.54 -13.04 1.30
C LYS A 216 -47.88 -12.34 1.65
N ASP A 217 -48.39 -11.58 0.69
CA ASP A 217 -49.69 -10.85 0.73
C ASP A 217 -49.86 -9.82 1.85
N ALA A 218 -48.74 -9.31 2.38
CA ALA A 218 -48.73 -8.24 3.36
C ALA A 218 -47.67 -7.18 3.04
N LEU A 219 -47.91 -5.96 3.52
CA LEU A 219 -46.92 -4.90 3.55
C LEU A 219 -46.10 -5.01 4.83
N TRP A 220 -44.81 -5.26 4.66
CA TRP A 220 -43.81 -5.28 5.73
C TRP A 220 -42.99 -4.01 5.67
N PHE A 221 -42.62 -3.46 6.81
CA PHE A 221 -41.80 -2.26 6.89
C PHE A 221 -41.14 -2.14 8.26
N LEU A 222 -40.20 -1.22 8.37
CA LEU A 222 -39.48 -0.96 9.61
C LEU A 222 -39.98 0.32 10.24
N SER A 223 -40.17 0.33 11.56
CA SER A 223 -40.29 1.54 12.38
C SER A 223 -38.96 1.74 13.10
N SER A 224 -38.00 2.34 12.39
CA SER A 224 -36.58 2.21 12.71
C SER A 224 -36.17 2.88 14.02
N GLY A 225 -36.73 4.05 14.34
CA GLY A 225 -36.45 4.73 15.60
C GLY A 225 -37.06 4.04 16.83
N SER A 226 -37.97 3.09 16.61
CA SER A 226 -38.53 2.20 17.64
C SER A 226 -37.88 0.81 17.64
N GLY A 227 -37.03 0.48 16.67
CA GLY A 227 -36.43 -0.86 16.55
C GLY A 227 -37.44 -1.95 16.23
N GLN A 228 -38.48 -1.66 15.45
CA GLN A 228 -39.60 -2.59 15.23
C GLN A 228 -39.70 -3.08 13.79
N LEU A 229 -40.01 -4.37 13.62
CA LEU A 229 -40.53 -4.95 12.39
C LEU A 229 -42.06 -4.88 12.41
N MET A 230 -42.64 -4.24 11.40
CA MET A 230 -44.08 -4.01 11.27
C MET A 230 -44.66 -4.84 10.13
N ARG A 231 -45.93 -5.23 10.26
CA ARG A 231 -46.73 -5.86 9.21
C ARG A 231 -48.09 -5.19 9.10
N MET A 232 -48.60 -5.04 7.88
CA MET A 232 -49.97 -4.61 7.62
C MET A 232 -50.55 -5.43 6.48
N LYS A 233 -51.61 -6.19 6.74
CA LYS A 233 -52.40 -6.84 5.69
C LYS A 233 -53.39 -5.84 5.08
N PRO A 234 -53.84 -6.04 3.82
CA PRO A 234 -54.87 -5.22 3.22
C PRO A 234 -56.11 -5.08 4.10
N GLY A 235 -56.49 -3.84 4.42
CA GLY A 235 -57.69 -3.54 5.22
C GLY A 235 -57.54 -3.76 6.73
N GLU A 236 -56.36 -4.18 7.21
CA GLU A 236 -56.05 -4.34 8.63
C GLU A 236 -55.16 -3.19 9.13
N ALA A 237 -55.19 -2.93 10.44
CA ALA A 237 -54.27 -2.00 11.08
C ALA A 237 -52.84 -2.57 11.09
N PRO A 238 -51.79 -1.71 11.04
CA PRO A 238 -50.42 -2.16 11.18
C PRO A 238 -50.16 -2.74 12.58
N GLU A 239 -49.43 -3.84 12.65
CA GLU A 239 -49.05 -4.50 13.89
C GLU A 239 -47.53 -4.63 14.04
N VAL A 240 -47.06 -4.66 15.29
CA VAL A 240 -45.67 -4.97 15.61
C VAL A 240 -45.49 -6.48 15.59
N VAL A 241 -44.62 -6.98 14.71
CA VAL A 241 -44.31 -8.41 14.63
C VAL A 241 -43.15 -8.77 15.55
N ALA A 242 -42.13 -7.91 15.63
CA ALA A 242 -40.97 -8.12 16.50
C ALA A 242 -40.33 -6.79 16.91
N GLU A 243 -39.74 -6.77 18.10
CA GLU A 243 -38.84 -5.71 18.55
C GLU A 243 -37.39 -6.20 18.49
N LEU A 244 -36.49 -5.33 18.02
CA LEU A 244 -35.11 -5.64 17.69
C LEU A 244 -34.14 -4.72 18.47
N PRO A 245 -32.98 -5.23 18.87
CA PRO A 245 -32.00 -4.50 19.69
C PRO A 245 -31.12 -3.59 18.82
N GLY A 246 -31.74 -2.61 18.15
CA GLY A 246 -30.99 -1.68 17.31
C GLY A 246 -31.85 -0.89 16.33
N PHE A 247 -31.24 0.13 15.72
CA PHE A 247 -31.94 0.96 14.75
C PHE A 247 -32.07 0.17 13.44
N THR A 248 -33.30 -0.20 13.08
CA THR A 248 -33.52 -1.12 11.96
C THR A 248 -33.33 -0.44 10.61
N ARG A 249 -32.62 -1.08 9.69
CA ARG A 249 -32.24 -0.57 8.36
C ARG A 249 -32.12 -1.76 7.41
N GLY A 250 -32.70 -1.62 6.22
CA GLY A 250 -32.74 -2.71 5.24
C GLY A 250 -33.64 -3.88 5.66
N LEU A 251 -34.37 -4.41 4.69
CA LEU A 251 -35.28 -5.54 4.86
C LEU A 251 -35.27 -6.41 3.60
N ASP A 252 -35.01 -7.70 3.78
CA ASP A 252 -35.15 -8.73 2.75
C ASP A 252 -35.60 -10.05 3.40
N PHE A 253 -35.87 -11.08 2.60
CA PHE A 253 -36.46 -12.33 3.10
C PHE A 253 -35.73 -13.58 2.60
N ILE A 254 -35.69 -14.60 3.45
CA ILE A 254 -35.36 -15.99 3.11
C ILE A 254 -36.58 -16.84 3.49
N ASP A 255 -37.44 -17.15 2.51
CA ASP A 255 -38.70 -17.87 2.72
C ASP A 255 -39.57 -17.31 3.87
N ARG A 256 -39.60 -17.92 5.06
CA ARG A 256 -40.40 -17.41 6.20
C ARG A 256 -39.61 -16.48 7.13
N TYR A 257 -38.34 -16.25 6.84
CA TYR A 257 -37.45 -15.49 7.70
C TYR A 257 -37.26 -14.08 7.14
N ALA A 258 -37.60 -13.07 7.95
CA ALA A 258 -37.23 -11.68 7.67
C ALA A 258 -35.79 -11.46 8.10
N ILE A 259 -34.98 -10.93 7.20
CA ILE A 259 -33.59 -10.54 7.42
C ILE A 259 -33.59 -9.03 7.58
N ILE A 260 -33.08 -8.53 8.70
CA ILE A 260 -33.11 -7.10 9.05
C ILE A 260 -31.70 -6.64 9.44
N GLY A 261 -31.23 -5.54 8.86
CA GLY A 261 -29.99 -4.90 9.29
C GLY A 261 -30.23 -4.00 10.51
N LEU A 262 -29.26 -3.93 11.42
CA LEU A 262 -29.29 -3.06 12.59
C LEU A 262 -28.07 -2.13 12.61
N SER A 263 -28.30 -0.89 13.01
CA SER A 263 -27.27 0.11 13.30
C SER A 263 -27.24 0.50 14.77
N GLN A 264 -26.05 0.81 15.29
CA GLN A 264 -25.91 1.48 16.57
C GLN A 264 -26.29 2.95 16.44
N ILE A 265 -27.14 3.44 17.34
CA ILE A 265 -27.44 4.88 17.41
C ILE A 265 -26.36 5.57 18.23
N ARG A 266 -25.57 6.43 17.59
CA ARG A 266 -24.79 7.46 18.28
C ARG A 266 -25.71 8.64 18.62
N GLU A 267 -25.71 9.07 19.88
CA GLU A 267 -26.44 10.27 20.29
C GLU A 267 -25.82 11.50 19.63
N SER A 268 -26.41 11.91 18.51
CA SER A 268 -26.17 13.18 17.83
C SER A 268 -27.47 13.99 17.80
N SER A 269 -27.38 15.28 17.46
CA SER A 269 -28.55 16.18 17.38
C SER A 269 -29.68 15.65 16.49
N THR A 270 -29.37 14.78 15.52
CA THR A 270 -30.37 14.16 14.64
C THR A 270 -31.14 13.02 15.31
N PHE A 271 -30.55 12.25 16.23
CA PHE A 271 -31.16 11.03 16.79
C PHE A 271 -31.52 11.14 18.28
N ALA A 272 -31.38 12.32 18.89
CA ALA A 272 -31.76 12.57 20.27
C ALA A 272 -33.28 12.36 20.49
N GLY A 273 -33.64 11.68 21.60
CA GLY A 273 -35.02 11.54 22.07
C GLY A 273 -35.84 10.40 21.45
N LEU A 274 -35.23 9.51 20.66
CA LEU A 274 -35.94 8.38 20.06
C LEU A 274 -36.32 7.31 21.13
N PRO A 275 -37.43 6.57 20.94
CA PRO A 275 -37.83 5.50 21.85
C PRO A 275 -36.70 4.49 22.12
N LEU A 276 -35.97 4.13 21.07
CA LEU A 276 -34.86 3.18 21.15
C LEU A 276 -33.65 3.69 21.95
N THR A 277 -33.42 5.01 22.07
CA THR A 277 -32.28 5.53 22.84
C THR A 277 -32.45 5.32 24.35
N LYS A 278 -33.67 5.02 24.83
CA LYS A 278 -33.96 4.67 26.22
C LYS A 278 -33.54 3.23 26.59
N ARG A 279 -33.19 2.38 25.61
CA ARG A 279 -32.74 0.99 25.77
C ARG A 279 -31.20 0.90 25.65
N VAL A 280 -30.49 1.47 26.63
CA VAL A 280 -29.03 1.75 26.53
C VAL A 280 -28.18 0.48 26.42
N GLU A 281 -28.59 -0.64 27.00
CA GLU A 281 -27.84 -1.91 27.00
C GLU A 281 -27.98 -2.73 25.70
N GLU A 282 -28.81 -2.31 24.75
CA GLU A 282 -29.22 -3.11 23.57
C GLU A 282 -28.83 -2.49 22.22
N ARG A 283 -27.83 -1.60 22.14
CA ARG A 283 -27.46 -0.94 20.87
C ARG A 283 -26.47 -1.79 20.07
N GLN A 284 -26.97 -2.77 19.30
CA GLN A 284 -26.14 -3.63 18.46
C GLN A 284 -26.21 -3.28 16.98
N SER A 285 -25.14 -3.57 16.24
CA SER A 285 -25.09 -3.47 14.77
C SER A 285 -24.83 -4.84 14.15
N GLY A 286 -25.40 -5.08 12.98
CA GLY A 286 -25.26 -6.35 12.27
C GLY A 286 -26.57 -6.80 11.63
N VAL A 287 -26.84 -8.10 11.61
CA VAL A 287 -27.99 -8.70 10.91
C VAL A 287 -28.79 -9.60 11.84
N TRP A 288 -30.11 -9.38 11.89
CA TRP A 288 -31.05 -10.14 12.69
C TRP A 288 -32.04 -10.90 11.82
N VAL A 289 -32.44 -12.07 12.30
CA VAL A 289 -33.39 -12.94 11.62
C VAL A 289 -34.60 -13.17 12.49
N VAL A 290 -35.77 -12.81 11.96
CA VAL A 290 -37.08 -12.97 12.61
C VAL A 290 -37.91 -13.99 11.84
N ASP A 291 -38.48 -14.97 12.54
CA ASP A 291 -39.50 -15.85 11.95
C ASP A 291 -40.83 -15.08 11.83
N THR A 292 -41.27 -14.87 10.60
CA THR A 292 -42.45 -14.04 10.29
C THR A 292 -43.77 -14.63 10.77
N SER A 293 -43.79 -15.91 11.15
CA SER A 293 -45.00 -16.58 11.63
C SER A 293 -45.33 -16.27 13.09
N ASN A 294 -44.31 -16.03 13.93
CA ASN A 294 -44.46 -15.89 15.37
C ASN A 294 -43.68 -14.72 15.99
N GLY A 295 -42.88 -13.99 15.21
CA GLY A 295 -42.12 -12.83 15.65
C GLY A 295 -40.84 -13.15 16.43
N GLN A 296 -40.45 -14.42 16.55
CA GLN A 296 -39.26 -14.80 17.32
C GLN A 296 -37.97 -14.47 16.55
N ILE A 297 -37.00 -13.90 17.27
CA ILE A 297 -35.62 -13.78 16.78
C ILE A 297 -34.97 -15.17 16.87
N VAL A 298 -34.59 -15.74 15.72
CA VAL A 298 -34.07 -17.11 15.62
C VAL A 298 -32.58 -17.20 15.30
N ALA A 299 -32.00 -16.11 14.79
CA ALA A 299 -30.57 -16.03 14.47
C ALA A 299 -30.10 -14.57 14.41
N TYR A 300 -28.80 -14.36 14.60
CA TYR A 300 -28.19 -13.05 14.42
C TYR A 300 -26.69 -13.14 14.10
N LEU A 301 -26.16 -12.06 13.55
CA LEU A 301 -24.75 -11.75 13.36
C LEU A 301 -24.50 -10.33 13.89
N VAL A 302 -23.63 -10.19 14.87
CA VAL A 302 -23.20 -8.91 15.44
C VAL A 302 -21.89 -8.48 14.80
N PHE A 303 -21.83 -7.26 14.30
CA PHE A 303 -20.58 -6.60 13.88
C PHE A 303 -19.87 -5.99 15.08
N THR A 304 -18.56 -6.20 15.18
CA THR A 304 -17.68 -5.69 16.24
C THR A 304 -16.49 -4.92 15.63
N GLY A 305 -15.95 -3.95 16.37
CA GLY A 305 -14.92 -3.04 15.87
C GLY A 305 -15.49 -1.81 15.15
N ASN A 306 -14.93 -1.44 14.00
CA ASN A 306 -15.20 -0.13 13.35
C ASN A 306 -16.50 -0.05 12.54
N VAL A 307 -17.16 -1.16 12.22
CA VAL A 307 -18.46 -1.14 11.51
C VAL A 307 -19.57 -1.19 12.54
N GLN A 308 -20.19 -0.03 12.79
CA GLN A 308 -21.23 0.15 13.80
C GLN A 308 -22.61 0.44 13.18
N GLU A 309 -22.74 0.26 11.87
CA GLU A 309 -23.93 0.63 11.12
C GLU A 309 -24.19 -0.31 9.95
N VAL A 310 -25.46 -0.43 9.61
CA VAL A 310 -25.98 -1.08 8.42
C VAL A 310 -26.92 -0.09 7.74
N PHE A 311 -26.72 0.14 6.45
CA PHE A 311 -27.57 1.05 5.68
C PHE A 311 -28.67 0.29 4.93
N GLU A 312 -28.30 -0.71 4.13
CA GLU A 312 -29.21 -1.58 3.39
C GLU A 312 -28.70 -3.02 3.38
N ILE A 313 -29.59 -3.99 3.14
CA ILE A 313 -29.26 -5.41 3.01
C ILE A 313 -29.95 -6.06 1.82
N LYS A 314 -29.29 -7.03 1.19
CA LYS A 314 -29.90 -7.92 0.19
C LYS A 314 -29.40 -9.35 0.34
N VAL A 315 -30.31 -10.31 0.22
CA VAL A 315 -29.97 -11.73 0.10
C VAL A 315 -29.60 -12.02 -1.34
N LEU A 316 -28.46 -12.66 -1.59
CA LEU A 316 -28.00 -13.05 -2.93
C LEU A 316 -27.99 -14.59 -3.08
N PRO A 317 -28.36 -15.14 -4.24
CA PRO A 317 -28.58 -16.58 -4.45
C PRO A 317 -27.28 -17.36 -4.72
N HIS A 318 -26.24 -17.12 -3.91
CA HIS A 318 -24.94 -17.77 -3.99
C HIS A 318 -24.41 -17.99 -2.58
N GLN A 319 -23.77 -19.13 -2.29
CA GLN A 319 -23.26 -19.40 -0.95
C GLN A 319 -21.98 -18.63 -0.66
N PHE A 320 -21.10 -18.48 -1.64
CA PHE A 320 -19.76 -17.94 -1.41
C PHE A 320 -19.35 -16.97 -2.53
N ALA A 321 -20.07 -15.85 -2.61
CA ALA A 321 -19.81 -14.82 -3.61
C ALA A 321 -18.60 -13.94 -3.25
N ALA A 322 -17.92 -13.37 -4.24
CA ALA A 322 -16.97 -12.29 -4.09
C ALA A 322 -17.48 -11.05 -4.84
N ILE A 323 -17.08 -9.85 -4.40
CA ILE A 323 -17.32 -8.60 -5.12
C ILE A 323 -16.04 -7.79 -5.18
N LEU A 324 -15.67 -7.34 -6.37
CA LEU A 324 -14.38 -6.69 -6.64
C LEU A 324 -14.58 -5.21 -6.96
N ASP A 325 -13.60 -4.37 -6.61
CA ASP A 325 -13.62 -2.95 -6.93
C ASP A 325 -13.12 -2.65 -8.36
N GLY A 326 -13.16 -1.37 -8.73
CA GLY A 326 -12.71 -0.89 -10.04
C GLY A 326 -11.20 -0.90 -10.26
N GLN A 327 -10.39 -1.17 -9.22
CA GLN A 327 -8.92 -1.25 -9.29
C GLN A 327 -8.44 -2.71 -9.38
N SER A 328 -9.36 -3.67 -9.31
CA SER A 328 -9.01 -5.08 -9.41
C SER A 328 -8.29 -5.39 -10.73
N PRO A 329 -7.14 -6.11 -10.70
CA PRO A 329 -6.42 -6.50 -11.92
C PRO A 329 -7.25 -7.44 -12.81
N PHE A 330 -8.26 -8.10 -12.24
CA PHE A 330 -9.19 -8.95 -12.98
C PHE A 330 -10.12 -8.14 -13.89
N LEU A 331 -10.30 -6.83 -13.64
CA LEU A 331 -11.17 -5.99 -14.46
C LEU A 331 -10.65 -5.85 -15.89
N GLY A 332 -9.32 -5.72 -16.06
CA GLY A 332 -8.67 -5.60 -17.36
C GLY A 332 -8.48 -6.92 -18.12
N SER A 333 -8.76 -8.06 -17.49
CA SER A 333 -8.57 -9.40 -18.08
C SER A 333 -9.84 -10.23 -18.15
N SER A 334 -10.97 -9.71 -17.68
CA SER A 334 -12.25 -10.42 -17.63
C SER A 334 -13.29 -9.71 -18.49
N TYR A 335 -13.78 -10.40 -19.51
CA TYR A 335 -14.71 -9.87 -20.50
C TYR A 335 -15.95 -10.75 -20.60
N GLU A 336 -17.06 -10.14 -20.99
CA GLU A 336 -18.26 -10.85 -21.39
C GLU A 336 -18.55 -10.47 -22.84
N LEU A 337 -18.67 -11.47 -23.69
CA LEU A 337 -18.91 -11.31 -25.11
C LEU A 337 -20.24 -11.94 -25.48
N PRO A 338 -20.95 -11.42 -26.49
CA PRO A 338 -22.17 -12.07 -26.98
C PRO A 338 -21.88 -13.50 -27.43
N ASP A 339 -22.83 -14.42 -27.19
CA ASP A 339 -22.71 -15.83 -27.55
C ASP A 339 -22.33 -16.04 -29.03
N SER A 340 -22.79 -15.14 -29.92
CA SER A 340 -22.49 -15.17 -31.35
C SER A 340 -21.00 -15.02 -31.68
N VAL A 341 -20.20 -14.46 -30.77
CA VAL A 341 -18.76 -14.23 -30.95
C VAL A 341 -17.93 -15.31 -30.27
N LEU A 342 -18.47 -16.02 -29.28
CA LEU A 342 -17.72 -17.02 -28.49
C LEU A 342 -17.12 -18.14 -29.36
N ASN A 343 -17.84 -18.57 -30.40
CA ASN A 343 -17.36 -19.60 -31.34
C ASN A 343 -16.26 -19.11 -32.30
N ASN A 344 -16.01 -17.81 -32.35
CA ASN A 344 -14.99 -17.19 -33.21
C ASN A 344 -13.79 -16.66 -32.41
N LEU A 345 -13.71 -16.98 -31.11
CA LEU A 345 -12.54 -16.65 -30.31
C LEU A 345 -11.37 -17.51 -30.77
N ALA A 346 -10.25 -16.86 -31.04
CA ALA A 346 -8.99 -17.58 -31.19
C ALA A 346 -8.71 -18.34 -29.88
N PRO A 347 -8.13 -19.56 -29.96
CA PRO A 347 -7.67 -20.23 -28.76
C PRO A 347 -6.71 -19.31 -28.00
N SER A 348 -6.79 -19.33 -26.66
CA SER A 348 -5.86 -18.61 -25.81
C SER A 348 -4.43 -19.02 -26.15
N ASP A 349 -3.51 -18.06 -26.18
CA ASP A 349 -2.09 -18.35 -26.32
C ASP A 349 -1.69 -19.35 -25.20
N PRO A 350 -1.28 -20.59 -25.56
CA PRO A 350 -0.94 -21.61 -24.58
C PRO A 350 0.22 -21.19 -23.67
N ILE A 351 1.00 -20.18 -24.06
CA ILE A 351 2.15 -19.67 -23.30
C ILE A 351 1.74 -18.62 -22.26
N GLN A 352 0.68 -17.86 -22.51
CA GLN A 352 0.37 -16.66 -21.72
C GLN A 352 0.19 -16.97 -20.22
N VAL A 353 -0.67 -17.94 -19.88
CA VAL A 353 -0.94 -18.30 -18.48
C VAL A 353 0.30 -18.88 -17.78
N PRO A 354 1.04 -19.83 -18.38
CA PRO A 354 2.33 -20.27 -17.84
C PRO A 354 3.33 -19.13 -17.63
N LEU A 355 3.44 -18.20 -18.58
CA LEU A 355 4.38 -17.07 -18.50
C LEU A 355 4.01 -16.13 -17.35
N GLU A 356 2.73 -15.80 -17.18
CA GLU A 356 2.24 -15.00 -16.05
C GLU A 356 2.49 -15.69 -14.69
N ALA A 357 2.40 -17.02 -14.64
CA ALA A 357 2.77 -17.79 -13.44
C ALA A 357 4.28 -17.72 -13.17
N ALA A 358 5.10 -17.89 -14.21
CA ALA A 358 6.56 -17.81 -14.11
C ALA A 358 7.02 -16.41 -13.63
N THR A 359 6.48 -15.35 -14.21
CA THR A 359 6.79 -13.97 -13.82
C THR A 359 6.32 -13.64 -12.41
N ARG A 360 5.15 -14.12 -11.97
CA ARG A 360 4.71 -13.95 -10.57
C ARG A 360 5.63 -14.66 -9.59
N ALA A 361 6.04 -15.90 -9.88
CA ALA A 361 7.00 -16.62 -9.04
C ALA A 361 8.35 -15.89 -8.98
N HIS A 362 8.82 -15.34 -10.10
CA HIS A 362 10.06 -14.57 -10.18
C HIS A 362 9.98 -13.30 -9.31
N VAL A 363 8.96 -12.47 -9.50
CA VAL A 363 8.74 -11.25 -8.69
C VAL A 363 8.51 -11.58 -7.22
N GLY A 364 7.89 -12.72 -6.91
CA GLY A 364 7.68 -13.22 -5.55
C GLY A 364 8.93 -13.77 -4.87
N GLY A 365 10.07 -13.88 -5.57
CA GLY A 365 11.31 -14.42 -5.05
C GLY A 365 11.37 -15.96 -5.01
N GLU A 366 10.38 -16.66 -5.57
CA GLU A 366 10.35 -18.12 -5.72
C GLU A 366 11.19 -18.56 -6.92
N LEU A 367 12.49 -18.26 -6.88
CA LEU A 367 13.37 -18.32 -8.05
C LEU A 367 13.47 -19.71 -8.68
N ASP A 368 13.54 -20.79 -7.89
CA ASP A 368 13.60 -22.15 -8.44
C ASP A 368 12.27 -22.56 -9.11
N THR A 369 11.13 -22.13 -8.57
CA THR A 369 9.81 -22.33 -9.20
C THR A 369 9.73 -21.58 -10.52
N ALA A 370 10.14 -20.31 -10.53
CA ALA A 370 10.16 -19.47 -11.73
C ALA A 370 11.05 -20.06 -12.82
N ILE A 371 12.27 -20.49 -12.48
CA ILE A 371 13.21 -21.14 -13.40
C ILE A 371 12.56 -22.36 -14.06
N LYS A 372 11.92 -23.23 -13.27
CA LYS A 372 11.27 -24.42 -13.80
C LYS A 372 10.14 -24.05 -14.77
N LEU A 373 9.30 -23.08 -14.41
CA LEU A 373 8.20 -22.63 -15.27
C LEU A 373 8.70 -22.03 -16.58
N TYR A 374 9.75 -21.20 -16.55
CA TYR A 374 10.38 -20.68 -17.76
C TYR A 374 10.95 -21.79 -18.64
N GLN A 375 11.62 -22.79 -18.05
CA GLN A 375 12.13 -23.95 -18.78
C GLN A 375 11.01 -24.76 -19.43
N ASP A 376 9.91 -25.00 -18.72
CA ASP A 376 8.75 -25.75 -19.23
C ASP A 376 8.09 -25.03 -20.42
N ILE A 377 8.07 -23.69 -20.42
CA ILE A 377 7.62 -22.88 -21.56
C ILE A 377 8.58 -23.02 -22.74
N LEU A 378 9.89 -22.89 -22.50
CA LEU A 378 10.89 -22.97 -23.57
C LEU A 378 11.05 -24.39 -24.14
N GLN A 379 10.70 -25.44 -23.41
CA GLN A 379 10.61 -26.79 -23.98
C GLN A 379 9.49 -26.89 -25.03
N GLN A 380 8.39 -26.15 -24.83
CA GLN A 380 7.27 -26.13 -25.77
C GLN A 380 7.52 -25.14 -26.91
N VAL A 381 8.11 -23.99 -26.60
CA VAL A 381 8.38 -22.89 -27.54
C VAL A 381 9.80 -22.35 -27.33
N PRO A 382 10.83 -23.00 -27.92
CA PRO A 382 12.25 -22.73 -27.65
C PRO A 382 12.73 -21.30 -27.92
N ASP A 383 12.08 -20.60 -28.84
CA ASP A 383 12.50 -19.26 -29.28
C ASP A 383 11.50 -18.17 -28.88
N HIS A 384 10.75 -18.36 -27.79
CA HIS A 384 9.82 -17.33 -27.30
C HIS A 384 10.57 -16.12 -26.72
N PRO A 385 10.56 -14.93 -27.36
CA PRO A 385 11.49 -13.85 -27.02
C PRO A 385 11.33 -13.32 -25.60
N ALA A 386 10.09 -13.10 -25.16
CA ALA A 386 9.81 -12.60 -23.81
C ALA A 386 10.23 -13.61 -22.73
N THR A 387 10.01 -14.91 -22.97
CA THR A 387 10.40 -15.96 -22.01
C THR A 387 11.91 -16.08 -21.92
N ASN A 388 12.62 -16.08 -23.07
CA ASN A 388 14.08 -16.18 -23.09
C ASN A 388 14.74 -15.02 -22.31
N HIS A 389 14.24 -13.80 -22.48
CA HIS A 389 14.75 -12.62 -21.77
C HIS A 389 14.45 -12.69 -20.26
N GLN A 390 13.18 -12.94 -19.88
CA GLN A 390 12.78 -13.02 -18.47
C GLN A 390 13.46 -14.19 -17.73
N TYR A 391 13.70 -15.31 -18.43
CA TYR A 391 14.46 -16.42 -17.87
C TYR A 391 15.92 -16.04 -17.60
N GLY A 392 16.56 -15.29 -18.50
CA GLY A 392 17.91 -14.76 -18.30
C GLY A 392 18.00 -13.87 -17.04
N LEU A 393 17.05 -12.96 -16.85
CA LEU A 393 16.96 -12.12 -15.64
C LEU A 393 16.73 -12.97 -14.37
N CYS A 394 15.85 -13.96 -14.43
CA CYS A 394 15.61 -14.87 -13.30
C CYS A 394 16.88 -15.65 -12.91
N LEU A 395 17.71 -16.04 -13.88
CA LEU A 395 18.98 -16.70 -13.63
C LEU A 395 20.02 -15.77 -12.98
N ILE A 396 20.03 -14.47 -13.34
CA ILE A 396 20.83 -13.43 -12.66
C ILE A 396 20.40 -13.35 -11.18
N ASP A 397 19.12 -13.18 -10.90
CA ASP A 397 18.62 -13.08 -9.53
C ASP A 397 18.90 -14.36 -8.72
N ALA A 398 18.83 -15.52 -9.37
CA ALA A 398 19.20 -16.83 -8.80
C ALA A 398 20.71 -17.07 -8.68
N LYS A 399 21.55 -16.09 -9.04
CA LYS A 399 23.02 -16.14 -9.02
C LYS A 399 23.61 -17.27 -9.89
N LYS A 400 22.86 -17.70 -10.91
CA LYS A 400 23.28 -18.72 -11.90
C LYS A 400 23.91 -18.02 -13.11
N TRP A 401 24.98 -17.26 -12.87
CA TRP A 401 25.56 -16.29 -13.82
C TRP A 401 25.93 -16.91 -15.18
N ASP A 402 26.63 -18.05 -15.20
CA ASP A 402 27.02 -18.72 -16.46
C ASP A 402 25.80 -19.15 -17.29
N ALA A 403 24.74 -19.59 -16.62
CA ALA A 403 23.50 -19.97 -17.30
C ALA A 403 22.78 -18.73 -17.82
N ALA A 404 22.76 -17.64 -17.04
CA ALA A 404 22.17 -16.37 -17.46
C ALA A 404 22.87 -15.81 -18.71
N ILE A 405 24.21 -15.84 -18.74
CA ILE A 405 25.00 -15.37 -19.88
C ILE A 405 24.62 -16.15 -21.14
N LYS A 406 24.64 -17.49 -21.08
CA LYS A 406 24.25 -18.34 -22.23
C LYS A 406 22.83 -18.05 -22.72
N GLN A 407 21.91 -17.82 -21.78
CA GLN A 407 20.51 -17.55 -22.10
C GLN A 407 20.32 -16.18 -22.75
N LEU A 408 21.00 -15.14 -22.25
CA LEU A 408 20.95 -13.79 -22.81
C LEU A 408 21.68 -13.69 -24.15
N GLU A 409 22.77 -14.44 -24.34
CA GLU A 409 23.40 -14.60 -25.66
C GLU A 409 22.45 -15.20 -26.69
N GLN A 410 21.57 -16.13 -26.29
CA GLN A 410 20.53 -16.66 -27.18
C GLN A 410 19.50 -15.58 -27.55
N VAL A 411 19.11 -14.71 -26.61
CA VAL A 411 18.25 -13.55 -26.88
C VAL A 411 18.89 -12.66 -27.95
N LEU A 412 20.19 -12.36 -27.82
CA LEU A 412 20.91 -11.53 -28.79
C LEU A 412 21.12 -12.20 -30.16
N LYS A 413 21.19 -13.55 -30.22
CA LYS A 413 21.21 -14.26 -31.52
C LYS A 413 19.91 -14.07 -32.30
N GLN A 414 18.78 -13.97 -31.60
CA GLN A 414 17.45 -13.79 -32.20
C GLN A 414 17.14 -12.31 -32.48
N ASN A 415 17.54 -11.44 -31.56
CA ASN A 415 17.38 -9.99 -31.67
C ASN A 415 18.71 -9.28 -31.32
N PRO A 416 19.61 -9.09 -32.30
CA PRO A 416 20.91 -8.48 -32.08
C PRO A 416 20.86 -7.04 -31.54
N ASP A 417 19.74 -6.33 -31.72
CA ASP A 417 19.58 -4.92 -31.31
C ASP A 417 18.85 -4.79 -29.96
N ASN A 418 18.83 -5.84 -29.13
CA ASN A 418 18.20 -5.81 -27.81
C ASN A 418 19.13 -5.20 -26.73
N ALA A 419 19.02 -3.88 -26.54
CA ALA A 419 19.81 -3.14 -25.55
C ALA A 419 19.60 -3.62 -24.09
N GLU A 420 18.40 -4.08 -23.74
CA GLU A 420 18.07 -4.56 -22.38
C GLU A 420 18.80 -5.88 -22.07
N ALA A 421 18.85 -6.80 -23.03
CA ALA A 421 19.60 -8.04 -22.92
C ALA A 421 21.11 -7.80 -22.84
N MET A 422 21.64 -6.83 -23.60
CA MET A 422 23.05 -6.41 -23.51
C MET A 422 23.39 -5.87 -22.13
N ASN A 423 22.57 -4.96 -21.59
CA ASN A 423 22.77 -4.46 -20.23
C ASN A 423 22.71 -5.59 -19.18
N SER A 424 21.79 -6.54 -19.35
CA SER A 424 21.68 -7.71 -18.46
C SER A 424 22.91 -8.61 -18.53
N LEU A 425 23.51 -8.79 -19.71
CA LEU A 425 24.82 -9.45 -19.86
C LEU A 425 25.91 -8.70 -19.09
N GLY A 426 25.94 -7.37 -19.24
CA GLY A 426 26.88 -6.51 -18.50
C GLY A 426 26.77 -6.72 -16.98
N CYS A 427 25.54 -6.76 -16.45
CA CYS A 427 25.29 -7.07 -15.03
C CYS A 427 25.77 -8.48 -14.65
N ALA A 428 25.52 -9.50 -15.48
CA ALA A 428 25.96 -10.87 -15.19
C ALA A 428 27.49 -10.99 -15.13
N TYR A 429 28.21 -10.36 -16.07
CA TYR A 429 29.68 -10.32 -16.05
C TYR A 429 30.23 -9.51 -14.88
N LEU A 430 29.55 -8.42 -14.49
CA LEU A 430 29.90 -7.62 -13.32
C LEU A 430 29.86 -8.47 -12.04
N GLU A 431 28.88 -9.35 -11.91
CA GLU A 431 28.75 -10.29 -10.78
C GLU A 431 29.81 -11.40 -10.80
N GLN A 432 30.32 -11.76 -11.98
CA GLN A 432 31.50 -12.63 -12.14
C GLN A 432 32.83 -11.90 -11.96
N LEU A 433 32.81 -10.59 -11.69
CA LEU A 433 33.99 -9.72 -11.59
C LEU A 433 34.79 -9.60 -12.90
N ASP A 434 34.21 -9.99 -14.04
CA ASP A 434 34.77 -9.73 -15.36
C ASP A 434 34.38 -8.32 -15.80
N TYR A 435 35.09 -7.34 -15.24
CA TYR A 435 34.84 -5.92 -15.49
C TYR A 435 35.07 -5.51 -16.94
N THR A 436 35.88 -6.26 -17.69
CA THR A 436 36.16 -5.98 -19.10
C THR A 436 34.94 -6.33 -19.94
N GLN A 437 34.38 -7.53 -19.75
CA GLN A 437 33.15 -7.94 -20.43
C GLN A 437 31.95 -7.12 -19.97
N ALA A 438 31.86 -6.79 -18.67
CA ALA A 438 30.81 -5.93 -18.16
C ALA A 438 30.80 -4.56 -18.88
N MET A 439 31.96 -3.91 -18.97
CA MET A 439 32.10 -2.63 -19.68
C MET A 439 31.74 -2.76 -21.16
N HIS A 440 32.25 -3.79 -21.84
CA HIS A 440 31.95 -4.06 -23.25
C HIS A 440 30.43 -4.10 -23.50
N TRP A 441 29.69 -4.87 -22.69
CA TRP A 441 28.25 -5.02 -22.89
C TRP A 441 27.44 -3.78 -22.52
N PHE A 442 27.86 -3.01 -21.51
CA PHE A 442 27.25 -1.70 -21.25
C PHE A 442 27.47 -0.73 -22.41
N ASP A 443 28.68 -0.69 -22.99
CA ASP A 443 28.99 0.13 -24.16
C ASP A 443 28.19 -0.31 -25.40
N GLN A 444 28.03 -1.61 -25.63
CA GLN A 444 27.18 -2.13 -26.72
C GLN A 444 25.70 -1.75 -26.53
N SER A 445 25.19 -1.85 -25.30
CA SER A 445 23.83 -1.46 -24.95
C SER A 445 23.57 0.01 -25.27
N ILE A 446 24.48 0.91 -24.86
CA ILE A 446 24.42 2.35 -25.13
C ILE A 446 24.58 2.67 -26.62
N ALA A 447 25.44 1.94 -27.34
CA ALA A 447 25.61 2.11 -28.78
C ALA A 447 24.34 1.74 -29.56
N THR A 448 23.61 0.75 -29.08
CA THR A 448 22.34 0.26 -29.66
C THR A 448 21.18 1.21 -29.33
N ASP A 449 21.06 1.62 -28.07
CA ASP A 449 20.10 2.62 -27.62
C ASP A 449 20.79 3.68 -26.75
N GLN A 450 21.02 4.85 -27.35
CA GLN A 450 21.71 5.96 -26.70
C GLN A 450 20.94 6.53 -25.50
N GLN A 451 19.63 6.28 -25.40
CA GLN A 451 18.77 6.74 -24.31
C GLN A 451 18.56 5.65 -23.24
N PHE A 452 19.21 4.50 -23.36
CA PHE A 452 19.05 3.40 -22.40
C PHE A 452 19.73 3.72 -21.06
N ALA A 453 19.01 4.45 -20.21
CA ALA A 453 19.51 5.03 -18.97
C ALA A 453 20.13 4.02 -18.00
N GLN A 454 19.58 2.80 -17.93
CA GLN A 454 20.09 1.77 -17.03
C GLN A 454 21.52 1.34 -17.36
N ALA A 455 21.87 1.25 -18.66
CA ALA A 455 23.23 0.92 -19.07
C ALA A 455 24.21 2.06 -18.79
N HIS A 456 23.82 3.31 -19.04
CA HIS A 456 24.65 4.47 -18.67
C HIS A 456 24.92 4.51 -17.16
N PHE A 457 23.89 4.28 -16.34
CA PHE A 457 24.03 4.25 -14.89
C PHE A 457 24.96 3.12 -14.43
N ASN A 458 24.76 1.90 -14.93
CA ASN A 458 25.61 0.75 -14.61
C ASN A 458 27.06 0.95 -15.05
N ARG A 459 27.27 1.52 -16.24
CA ARG A 459 28.58 1.93 -16.75
C ARG A 459 29.23 2.96 -15.84
N GLY A 460 28.48 3.98 -15.42
CA GLY A 460 28.96 5.00 -14.48
C GLY A 460 29.45 4.41 -13.17
N MET A 461 28.67 3.50 -12.58
CA MET A 461 29.05 2.77 -11.37
C MET A 461 30.37 2.00 -11.54
N LEU A 462 30.56 1.34 -12.69
CA LEU A 462 31.78 0.60 -12.99
C LEU A 462 32.99 1.54 -13.20
N LEU A 463 32.80 2.66 -13.89
CA LEU A 463 33.84 3.68 -14.08
C LEU A 463 34.29 4.28 -12.74
N LEU A 464 33.35 4.60 -11.86
CA LEU A 464 33.65 5.07 -10.50
C LEU A 464 34.44 4.02 -9.72
N LYS A 465 34.05 2.74 -9.84
CA LYS A 465 34.74 1.62 -9.20
C LYS A 465 36.17 1.44 -9.73
N GLN A 466 36.40 1.78 -10.99
CA GLN A 466 37.72 1.81 -11.66
C GLN A 466 38.48 3.13 -11.47
N GLN A 467 38.01 4.01 -10.58
CA GLN A 467 38.62 5.32 -10.29
C GLN A 467 38.59 6.33 -11.45
N ASN A 468 37.88 6.03 -12.54
CA ASN A 468 37.61 7.01 -13.61
C ASN A 468 36.43 7.91 -13.21
N TYR A 469 36.71 8.86 -12.31
CA TYR A 469 35.71 9.78 -11.76
C TYR A 469 35.20 10.79 -12.79
N ALA A 470 36.06 11.26 -13.70
CA ALA A 470 35.68 12.23 -14.71
C ALA A 470 34.51 11.73 -15.57
N ASP A 471 34.62 10.51 -16.12
CA ASP A 471 33.55 9.91 -16.92
C ASP A 471 32.45 9.29 -16.05
N GLY A 472 32.84 8.73 -14.89
CA GLY A 472 31.93 8.03 -13.98
C GLY A 472 30.81 8.92 -13.47
N TRP A 473 31.09 10.16 -13.06
CA TRP A 473 30.06 11.08 -12.56
C TRP A 473 29.09 11.54 -13.64
N VAL A 474 29.57 11.74 -14.87
CA VAL A 474 28.73 12.11 -16.01
C VAL A 474 27.75 10.97 -16.32
N ALA A 475 28.24 9.73 -16.36
CA ALA A 475 27.41 8.55 -16.58
C ALA A 475 26.45 8.27 -15.40
N TYR A 476 26.88 8.54 -14.17
CA TYR A 476 26.08 8.34 -12.95
C TYR A 476 24.81 9.22 -12.90
N ASP A 477 24.80 10.39 -13.53
CA ASP A 477 23.61 11.25 -13.60
C ASP A 477 22.47 10.66 -14.44
N TRP A 478 22.72 9.64 -15.26
CA TRP A 478 21.65 8.90 -15.92
C TRP A 478 20.71 8.16 -14.95
N ARG A 479 21.10 8.03 -13.67
CA ARG A 479 20.23 7.51 -12.60
C ARG A 479 18.86 8.19 -12.56
N TRP A 480 18.77 9.47 -12.93
CA TRP A 480 17.51 10.22 -12.93
C TRP A 480 16.49 9.75 -13.97
N GLN A 481 16.94 8.96 -14.94
CA GLN A 481 16.11 8.36 -15.98
C GLN A 481 15.86 6.87 -15.74
N THR A 482 16.27 6.33 -14.58
CA THR A 482 16.03 4.94 -14.22
C THR A 482 14.88 4.80 -13.20
N PRO A 483 14.15 3.67 -13.16
CA PRO A 483 12.98 3.52 -12.28
C PRO A 483 13.29 3.57 -10.78
N GLN A 484 14.55 3.38 -10.39
CA GLN A 484 14.97 3.31 -8.98
C GLN A 484 15.09 4.70 -8.32
N PHE A 485 15.20 5.78 -9.10
CA PHE A 485 15.36 7.14 -8.58
C PHE A 485 14.22 8.04 -9.02
N VAL A 486 13.71 8.84 -8.09
CA VAL A 486 12.65 9.82 -8.36
C VAL A 486 13.29 11.20 -8.46
N PRO A 487 13.24 11.87 -9.64
CA PRO A 487 13.77 13.22 -9.79
C PRO A 487 13.09 14.20 -8.84
N PHE A 488 13.88 15.08 -8.22
CA PHE A 488 13.35 16.19 -7.45
C PHE A 488 12.65 17.19 -8.38
N LYS A 489 11.35 17.38 -8.20
CA LYS A 489 10.54 18.30 -9.00
C LYS A 489 10.59 19.70 -8.40
N CYS A 490 11.25 20.63 -9.09
CA CYS A 490 11.39 22.01 -8.68
C CYS A 490 11.44 22.92 -9.92
N ASP A 491 10.82 24.09 -9.85
CA ASP A 491 10.81 25.07 -10.96
C ASP A 491 12.05 25.98 -10.95
N LYS A 492 12.89 25.88 -9.91
CA LYS A 492 14.17 26.61 -9.85
C LYS A 492 15.18 25.95 -10.79
N PRO A 493 16.19 26.68 -11.30
CA PRO A 493 17.26 26.09 -12.09
C PRO A 493 18.10 25.07 -11.31
N LEU A 494 18.45 23.96 -11.98
CA LEU A 494 19.47 23.00 -11.53
C LEU A 494 20.85 23.63 -11.76
N TRP A 495 21.65 23.77 -10.71
CA TRP A 495 23.03 24.23 -10.79
C TRP A 495 23.91 23.17 -11.46
N GLN A 496 24.74 23.58 -12.42
CA GLN A 496 25.59 22.69 -13.21
C GLN A 496 27.07 23.13 -13.23
N GLY A 497 27.47 23.99 -12.29
CA GLY A 497 28.84 24.47 -12.15
C GLY A 497 29.06 25.91 -12.61
N GLU A 498 28.01 26.63 -13.04
CA GLU A 498 28.05 28.06 -13.30
C GLU A 498 28.34 28.90 -12.04
N ASP A 499 28.73 30.17 -12.21
CA ASP A 499 28.98 31.09 -11.09
C ASP A 499 27.68 31.38 -10.33
N ILE A 500 27.71 31.11 -9.02
CA ILE A 500 26.59 31.26 -8.10
C ILE A 500 26.99 32.08 -6.86
N SER A 501 28.06 32.88 -6.95
CA SER A 501 28.61 33.65 -5.83
C SER A 501 27.60 34.58 -5.14
N ASP A 502 26.58 35.06 -5.86
CA ASP A 502 25.49 35.89 -5.32
C ASP A 502 24.20 35.10 -4.98
N LYS A 503 24.18 33.78 -5.21
CA LYS A 503 22.98 32.92 -5.10
C LYS A 503 22.98 32.06 -3.85
N ILE A 504 21.78 31.76 -3.38
CA ILE A 504 21.52 30.74 -2.37
C ILE A 504 21.25 29.40 -3.07
N ILE A 505 22.02 28.36 -2.73
CA ILE A 505 21.87 27.02 -3.30
C ILE A 505 21.20 26.06 -2.31
N LEU A 506 20.19 25.33 -2.81
CA LEU A 506 19.65 24.17 -2.13
C LEU A 506 20.39 22.91 -2.55
N VAL A 507 21.02 22.22 -1.61
CA VAL A 507 21.52 20.85 -1.81
C VAL A 507 20.53 19.87 -1.22
N HIS A 508 19.84 19.10 -2.08
CA HIS A 508 18.88 18.11 -1.62
C HIS A 508 19.45 16.70 -1.69
N SER A 509 19.01 15.85 -0.78
CA SER A 509 19.45 14.47 -0.74
C SER A 509 18.49 13.48 -1.42
N GLU A 510 19.04 12.39 -1.95
CA GLU A 510 18.28 11.37 -2.67
C GLU A 510 18.67 9.91 -2.35
N GLN A 511 19.62 9.66 -1.44
CA GLN A 511 20.19 8.31 -1.21
C GLN A 511 20.16 7.86 0.27
N GLY A 512 20.99 6.87 0.63
CA GLY A 512 21.04 6.33 1.98
C GLY A 512 21.90 7.19 2.91
N ASN A 513 21.73 7.03 4.23
CA ASN A 513 22.43 7.87 5.21
C ASN A 513 23.95 7.90 5.05
N GLY A 514 24.56 6.78 4.64
CA GLY A 514 26.01 6.68 4.39
C GLY A 514 26.47 7.57 3.23
N ASP A 515 25.69 7.63 2.16
CA ASP A 515 25.98 8.48 1.00
C ASP A 515 26.00 9.96 1.41
N HIS A 516 25.07 10.36 2.28
CA HIS A 516 24.95 11.74 2.73
C HIS A 516 26.16 12.15 3.54
N ILE A 517 26.47 11.35 4.58
CA ILE A 517 27.61 11.59 5.46
C ILE A 517 28.88 11.65 4.62
N MET A 518 29.06 10.74 3.67
CA MET A 518 30.21 10.76 2.80
C MET A 518 30.28 12.03 1.93
N PHE A 519 29.18 12.49 1.35
CA PHE A 519 29.19 13.62 0.40
C PHE A 519 29.16 15.00 1.09
N TRP A 520 28.89 15.09 2.38
CA TRP A 520 28.99 16.36 3.12
C TRP A 520 30.37 17.02 3.03
N ARG A 521 31.43 16.24 2.74
CA ARG A 521 32.78 16.75 2.45
C ARG A 521 32.84 17.80 1.34
N PHE A 522 31.84 17.82 0.45
CA PHE A 522 31.78 18.74 -0.68
C PHE A 522 31.08 20.06 -0.33
N LEU A 523 30.34 20.11 0.79
CA LEU A 523 29.58 21.29 1.19
C LEU A 523 30.48 22.48 1.57
N PRO A 524 31.62 22.31 2.27
CA PRO A 524 32.55 23.42 2.50
C PRO A 524 33.08 24.02 1.20
N ILE A 525 33.46 23.19 0.23
CA ILE A 525 33.95 23.63 -1.09
C ILE A 525 32.86 24.38 -1.87
N LEU A 526 31.60 23.93 -1.75
CA LEU A 526 30.46 24.59 -2.36
C LEU A 526 30.19 25.95 -1.70
N ALA A 527 30.30 26.04 -0.37
CA ALA A 527 30.03 27.26 0.38
C ALA A 527 30.97 28.41 -0.02
N GLU A 528 32.21 28.11 -0.43
CA GLU A 528 33.15 29.11 -0.97
C GLU A 528 32.71 29.68 -2.34
N ARG A 529 31.77 29.03 -3.03
CA ARG A 529 31.34 29.40 -4.40
C ARG A 529 29.97 30.06 -4.45
N CYS A 530 29.26 30.14 -3.32
CA CYS A 530 27.89 30.65 -3.28
C CYS A 530 27.67 31.58 -2.08
N LYS A 531 26.52 32.26 -2.06
CA LYS A 531 26.15 33.14 -0.95
C LYS A 531 25.82 32.34 0.31
N GLU A 532 24.98 31.31 0.18
CA GLU A 532 24.54 30.44 1.29
C GLU A 532 24.22 29.03 0.77
N VAL A 533 24.54 28.02 1.58
CA VAL A 533 24.15 26.62 1.33
C VAL A 533 23.01 26.23 2.26
N ILE A 534 21.89 25.83 1.68
CA ILE A 534 20.79 25.19 2.39
C ILE A 534 20.85 23.69 2.10
N TYR A 535 21.10 22.87 3.11
CA TYR A 535 21.02 21.42 3.01
C TYR A 535 19.61 20.94 3.34
N PHE A 536 19.07 20.06 2.49
CA PHE A 536 17.78 19.42 2.68
C PHE A 536 17.95 17.90 2.71
N GLY A 537 17.71 17.30 3.88
CA GLY A 537 17.93 15.88 4.10
C GLY A 537 17.03 15.27 5.18
N PRO A 538 17.22 13.99 5.49
CA PRO A 538 16.35 13.25 6.38
C PRO A 538 16.51 13.69 7.84
N GLU A 539 15.44 13.60 8.61
CA GLU A 539 15.33 14.11 9.98
C GLU A 539 16.40 13.53 10.92
N ASN A 540 16.73 12.25 10.77
CA ASN A 540 17.74 11.55 11.56
C ASN A 540 19.18 12.06 11.34
N LEU A 541 19.45 12.78 10.25
CA LEU A 541 20.75 13.37 9.91
C LEU A 541 20.77 14.90 10.08
N ALA A 542 19.61 15.55 10.10
CA ALA A 542 19.51 17.01 10.10
C ALA A 542 20.33 17.72 11.19
N PRO A 543 20.39 17.23 12.44
CA PRO A 543 21.22 17.87 13.47
C PRO A 543 22.72 17.81 13.15
N LEU A 544 23.24 16.71 12.60
CA LEU A 544 24.65 16.63 12.21
C LEU A 544 24.96 17.50 10.99
N ALA A 545 24.05 17.51 10.01
CA ALA A 545 24.24 18.28 8.79
C ALA A 545 24.32 19.80 9.06
N ALA A 546 23.68 20.27 10.15
CA ALA A 546 23.75 21.66 10.58
C ALA A 546 25.13 22.08 11.09
N GLU A 547 25.96 21.13 11.50
CA GLU A 547 27.31 21.37 12.04
C GLU A 547 28.41 21.19 10.98
N ILE A 548 28.03 20.94 9.73
CA ILE A 548 28.96 20.88 8.61
C ILE A 548 29.38 22.29 8.23
N GLU A 549 30.68 22.53 8.15
CA GLU A 549 31.23 23.81 7.75
C GLU A 549 30.65 24.29 6.41
N GLY A 550 30.22 25.55 6.35
CA GLY A 550 29.61 26.15 5.17
C GLY A 550 28.10 25.91 5.01
N VAL A 551 27.49 25.01 5.79
CA VAL A 551 26.02 24.83 5.78
C VAL A 551 25.36 25.94 6.58
N SER A 552 24.61 26.80 5.90
CA SER A 552 23.89 27.91 6.56
C SER A 552 22.62 27.44 7.24
N GLN A 553 21.93 26.45 6.64
CA GLN A 553 20.68 25.90 7.16
C GLN A 553 20.57 24.40 6.83
N SER A 554 20.16 23.60 7.81
CA SER A 554 19.76 22.20 7.63
C SER A 554 18.25 22.09 7.79
N ARG A 555 17.58 21.54 6.77
CA ARG A 555 16.11 21.45 6.67
C ARG A 555 15.66 20.02 6.40
N ILE A 556 14.45 19.69 6.84
CA ILE A 556 13.81 18.37 6.68
C ILE A 556 12.60 18.43 5.71
N PRO A 557 12.14 17.29 5.17
CA PRO A 557 10.94 17.22 4.34
C PRO A 557 9.71 17.89 4.97
N GLY A 558 8.98 18.69 4.18
CA GLY A 558 7.76 19.40 4.61
C GLY A 558 7.98 20.81 5.17
N ALA A 559 9.23 21.23 5.41
CA ALA A 559 9.57 22.53 5.98
C ALA A 559 10.19 23.54 4.99
N LEU A 560 10.27 23.21 3.69
CA LEU A 560 10.99 24.01 2.69
C LEU A 560 10.03 24.87 1.86
N SER A 561 10.19 26.20 1.92
CA SER A 561 9.57 27.12 0.95
C SER A 561 10.49 27.29 -0.27
N LYS A 562 9.91 27.30 -1.47
CA LYS A 562 10.64 27.51 -2.73
C LYS A 562 11.27 28.90 -2.85
N ASP A 563 10.85 29.85 -2.01
CA ASP A 563 11.36 31.23 -2.03
C ASP A 563 12.67 31.38 -1.26
N LEU A 564 13.18 30.30 -0.64
CA LEU A 564 14.39 30.34 0.18
C LEU A 564 15.69 30.21 -0.62
N PHE A 565 15.65 29.76 -1.87
CA PHE A 565 16.83 29.48 -2.68
C PHE A 565 16.63 29.88 -4.14
N ASP A 566 17.75 30.09 -4.84
CA ASP A 566 17.77 30.54 -6.24
C ASP A 566 18.02 29.39 -7.21
N VAL A 567 18.92 28.47 -6.85
CA VAL A 567 19.33 27.29 -7.62
C VAL A 567 19.31 26.05 -6.72
N TYR A 568 19.28 24.86 -7.29
CA TYR A 568 19.38 23.62 -6.52
C TYR A 568 20.35 22.61 -7.15
N CYS A 569 20.85 21.67 -6.36
CA CYS A 569 21.66 20.54 -6.82
C CYS A 569 21.38 19.28 -5.98
N PRO A 570 21.24 18.09 -6.60
CA PRO A 570 21.30 16.84 -5.86
C PRO A 570 22.67 16.65 -5.22
N LEU A 571 22.70 16.11 -4.00
CA LEU A 571 23.93 15.95 -3.22
C LEU A 571 24.98 15.12 -3.98
N MET A 572 24.57 14.01 -4.59
CA MET A 572 25.50 13.13 -5.31
C MET A 572 26.02 13.74 -6.61
N SER A 573 25.33 14.73 -7.18
CA SER A 573 25.77 15.42 -8.41
C SER A 573 26.79 16.53 -8.14
N LEU A 574 27.05 16.88 -6.86
CA LEU A 574 28.11 17.84 -6.51
C LEU A 574 29.48 17.40 -7.01
N SER A 575 29.79 16.10 -6.97
CA SER A 575 31.07 15.57 -7.43
C SER A 575 31.33 15.90 -8.90
N ARG A 576 30.29 15.81 -9.75
CA ARG A 576 30.36 16.20 -11.16
C ARG A 576 30.63 17.68 -11.32
N TYR A 577 29.78 18.52 -10.72
CA TYR A 577 29.80 19.97 -10.96
C TYR A 577 30.96 20.70 -10.27
N LEU A 578 31.54 20.09 -9.23
CA LEU A 578 32.80 20.54 -8.64
C LEU A 578 34.02 20.04 -9.40
N GLY A 579 33.86 19.16 -10.39
CA GLY A 579 34.95 18.60 -11.19
C GLY A 579 35.85 17.65 -10.38
N ILE A 580 35.26 16.82 -9.53
CA ILE A 580 36.00 15.90 -8.67
C ILE A 580 36.58 14.75 -9.48
N THR A 581 37.90 14.63 -9.44
CA THR A 581 38.72 13.54 -9.94
C THR A 581 39.41 12.83 -8.77
N LEU A 582 40.16 11.77 -9.03
CA LEU A 582 40.95 11.13 -7.98
C LEU A 582 42.03 12.09 -7.43
N ASP A 583 42.67 12.87 -8.32
CA ASP A 583 43.77 13.78 -7.97
C ASP A 583 43.37 14.95 -7.05
N ASN A 584 42.10 15.36 -7.09
CA ASN A 584 41.59 16.49 -6.31
C ASN A 584 40.52 16.08 -5.28
N LEU A 585 40.42 14.78 -4.98
CA LEU A 585 39.44 14.23 -4.06
C LEU A 585 39.63 14.80 -2.64
N PRO A 586 38.64 15.52 -2.06
CA PRO A 586 38.76 15.99 -0.69
C PRO A 586 38.65 14.81 0.28
N ALA A 587 39.74 14.55 1.00
CA ALA A 587 39.82 13.51 2.03
C ALA A 587 40.25 14.12 3.39
N PRO A 588 39.48 15.06 3.97
CA PRO A 588 39.79 15.61 5.29
C PRO A 588 39.73 14.50 6.35
N LYS A 589 40.63 14.58 7.34
CA LYS A 589 40.66 13.62 8.45
C LYS A 589 39.37 13.62 9.27
N CYS A 590 38.76 14.80 9.47
CA CYS A 590 37.49 14.97 10.15
C CYS A 590 36.73 16.13 9.49
N TYR A 591 35.43 15.96 9.26
CA TYR A 591 34.57 16.97 8.65
C TYR A 591 33.12 16.92 9.14
N VAL A 592 32.84 16.09 10.15
CA VAL A 592 31.55 16.05 10.85
C VAL A 592 31.79 16.47 12.29
N ASN A 593 31.05 17.46 12.76
CA ASN A 593 31.07 17.90 14.15
C ASN A 593 29.82 17.42 14.88
N ILE A 594 29.93 17.28 16.20
CA ILE A 594 28.83 16.83 17.07
C ILE A 594 28.19 18.07 17.68
N PRO A 595 26.85 18.24 17.57
CA PRO A 595 26.19 19.40 18.17
C PRO A 595 26.34 19.41 19.69
N ASP A 596 26.67 20.56 20.27
CA ASP A 596 26.95 20.74 21.71
C ASP A 596 25.80 20.26 22.63
N GLN A 597 24.56 20.34 22.16
CA GLN A 597 23.36 19.93 22.90
C GLN A 597 23.18 18.41 23.01
N VAL A 598 23.96 17.60 22.29
CA VAL A 598 23.81 16.14 22.29
C VAL A 598 24.47 15.55 23.53
N VAL A 599 23.66 14.98 24.42
CA VAL A 599 24.12 14.29 25.63
C VAL A 599 23.85 12.79 25.52
N VAL A 600 24.89 11.98 25.73
CA VAL A 600 24.85 10.51 25.72
C VAL A 600 25.51 9.94 26.98
N SER A 601 25.28 8.66 27.25
CA SER A 601 25.90 7.98 28.39
C SER A 601 27.42 7.83 28.20
N GLN A 602 28.15 7.88 29.32
CA GLN A 602 29.60 7.68 29.32
C GLN A 602 29.94 6.19 29.14
N LEU A 603 30.70 5.88 28.08
CA LEU A 603 31.20 4.54 27.80
C LEU A 603 32.36 4.19 28.74
N LYS A 604 32.38 2.95 29.22
CA LYS A 604 33.37 2.39 30.16
C LYS A 604 34.44 1.58 29.42
N GLY A 605 35.53 1.25 30.11
CA GLY A 605 36.67 0.51 29.54
C GLY A 605 37.77 1.45 29.07
N ASP A 606 39.00 0.93 29.07
CA ASP A 606 40.21 1.69 28.75
C ASP A 606 40.44 1.80 27.24
N PHE A 607 40.14 0.73 26.49
CA PHE A 607 40.15 0.70 25.03
C PHE A 607 38.77 0.25 24.53
N LYS A 608 38.11 1.06 23.69
CA LYS A 608 36.70 0.91 23.32
C LYS A 608 36.53 0.75 21.82
N ILE A 609 35.87 -0.33 21.42
CA ILE A 609 35.68 -0.69 20.02
C ILE A 609 34.18 -0.78 19.68
N GLY A 610 33.74 0.02 18.72
CA GLY A 610 32.39 -0.08 18.15
C GLY A 610 32.30 -1.12 17.05
N ILE A 611 31.21 -1.90 16.99
CA ILE A 611 31.01 -2.92 15.95
C ILE A 611 29.63 -2.85 15.29
N ALA A 612 29.56 -3.04 13.97
CA ALA A 612 28.30 -3.18 13.22
C ALA A 612 28.46 -4.13 12.03
N TRP A 613 27.58 -5.13 11.93
CA TRP A 613 27.74 -6.30 11.05
C TRP A 613 26.74 -6.38 9.89
N ALA A 614 25.71 -5.54 9.88
CA ALA A 614 24.69 -5.54 8.85
C ALA A 614 24.21 -4.12 8.50
N GLY A 615 23.87 -3.91 7.23
CA GLY A 615 23.20 -2.69 6.79
C GLY A 615 21.67 -2.78 6.92
N SER A 616 20.96 -1.87 6.24
CA SER A 616 19.51 -1.92 6.18
C SER A 616 19.03 -3.12 5.35
N ALA A 617 18.11 -3.92 5.89
CA ALA A 617 17.46 -5.01 5.17
C ALA A 617 16.66 -4.56 3.93
N THR A 618 16.31 -3.27 3.84
CA THR A 618 15.65 -2.67 2.67
C THR A 618 16.62 -2.32 1.53
N HIS A 619 17.93 -2.45 1.75
CA HIS A 619 18.94 -2.14 0.75
C HIS A 619 19.15 -3.32 -0.20
N VAL A 620 19.11 -3.08 -1.51
CA VAL A 620 19.13 -4.13 -2.55
C VAL A 620 20.35 -5.06 -2.47
N ASN A 621 21.51 -4.54 -2.03
CA ASN A 621 22.75 -5.31 -1.93
C ASN A 621 23.05 -5.83 -0.51
N ASP A 622 22.13 -5.69 0.45
CA ASP A 622 22.44 -5.93 1.87
C ASP A 622 22.90 -7.37 2.14
N ALA A 623 22.25 -8.34 1.52
CA ALA A 623 22.59 -9.76 1.65
C ALA A 623 24.03 -10.11 1.24
N LYS A 624 24.71 -9.28 0.43
CA LYS A 624 26.10 -9.52 0.03
C LYS A 624 27.11 -8.81 0.94
N ARG A 625 26.75 -7.67 1.51
CA ARG A 625 27.65 -6.84 2.35
C ARG A 625 27.52 -7.12 3.84
N SER A 626 26.37 -7.62 4.29
CA SER A 626 26.12 -7.98 5.68
C SER A 626 26.74 -9.34 6.00
N MET A 627 27.14 -9.52 7.26
CA MET A 627 27.73 -10.77 7.73
C MET A 627 27.00 -11.33 8.96
N PRO A 628 27.05 -12.66 9.21
CA PRO A 628 26.43 -13.23 10.39
C PRO A 628 27.07 -12.67 11.68
N LEU A 629 26.24 -12.23 12.64
CA LEU A 629 26.71 -11.72 13.93
C LEU A 629 27.69 -12.69 14.62
N LYS A 630 27.44 -14.00 14.53
CA LYS A 630 28.30 -15.01 15.15
C LYS A 630 29.74 -14.95 14.63
N GLU A 631 29.94 -14.66 13.35
CA GLU A 631 31.27 -14.50 12.77
C GLU A 631 31.89 -13.16 13.18
N MET A 632 31.09 -12.09 13.27
CA MET A 632 31.57 -10.78 13.75
C MET A 632 32.05 -10.91 15.20
N LEU A 633 31.31 -11.57 16.07
CA LEU A 633 31.66 -11.73 17.49
C LEU A 633 32.96 -12.49 17.71
N SER A 634 33.45 -13.27 16.75
CA SER A 634 34.76 -13.91 16.90
C SER A 634 35.92 -12.91 17.03
N ILE A 635 35.77 -11.65 16.57
CA ILE A 635 36.82 -10.62 16.78
C ILE A 635 37.07 -10.30 18.26
N THR A 636 36.13 -10.62 19.16
CA THR A 636 36.29 -10.31 20.58
C THR A 636 37.23 -11.29 21.29
N ASP A 637 37.50 -12.45 20.68
CA ASP A 637 38.26 -13.53 21.31
C ASP A 637 39.74 -13.15 21.48
N GLY A 638 40.19 -13.05 22.74
CA GLY A 638 41.59 -12.79 23.08
C GLY A 638 42.06 -11.36 22.86
N ILE A 639 41.13 -10.40 22.75
CA ILE A 639 41.42 -8.97 22.63
C ILE A 639 41.07 -8.27 23.94
N ASP A 640 42.01 -7.50 24.51
CA ASP A 640 41.78 -6.71 25.72
C ASP A 640 41.14 -5.36 25.37
N ALA A 641 39.82 -5.37 25.13
CA ALA A 641 39.03 -4.20 24.79
C ALA A 641 37.57 -4.35 25.21
N GLN A 642 36.88 -3.23 25.49
CA GLN A 642 35.44 -3.22 25.67
C GLN A 642 34.75 -3.00 24.32
N PHE A 643 33.97 -3.99 23.89
CA PHE A 643 33.21 -3.93 22.64
C PHE A 643 31.80 -3.37 22.86
N TYR A 644 31.35 -2.57 21.90
CA TYR A 644 30.05 -1.90 21.86
C TYR A 644 29.34 -2.18 20.53
N SER A 645 28.09 -2.64 20.57
CA SER A 645 27.28 -2.82 19.36
C SER A 645 26.68 -1.49 18.92
N LEU A 646 26.99 -1.08 17.69
CA LEU A 646 26.40 0.06 16.98
C LEU A 646 25.32 -0.37 15.98
N GLN A 647 24.93 -1.65 15.99
CA GLN A 647 23.95 -2.21 15.07
C GLN A 647 22.53 -1.74 15.40
N MET A 648 21.75 -1.46 14.35
CA MET A 648 20.30 -1.26 14.45
C MET A 648 19.62 -1.78 13.17
N PRO A 649 18.51 -2.54 13.24
CA PRO A 649 17.89 -3.08 14.46
C PRO A 649 18.62 -4.32 15.00
N ILE A 650 18.34 -4.71 16.24
CA ILE A 650 18.84 -5.95 16.88
C ILE A 650 17.67 -6.82 17.34
N ASN A 651 17.67 -8.10 16.96
CA ASN A 651 16.65 -9.06 17.37
C ASN A 651 16.94 -9.72 18.73
N SER A 652 15.99 -10.49 19.27
CA SER A 652 16.13 -11.08 20.61
C SER A 652 17.26 -12.10 20.73
N ASP A 653 17.60 -12.81 19.65
CA ASP A 653 18.64 -13.83 19.67
C ASP A 653 20.03 -13.20 19.50
N GLU A 654 20.13 -12.14 18.70
CA GLU A 654 21.34 -11.31 18.61
C GLU A 654 21.69 -10.68 19.97
N ARG A 655 20.72 -10.10 20.69
CA ARG A 655 20.97 -9.56 22.05
C ARG A 655 21.51 -10.61 23.03
N LYS A 656 21.03 -11.85 22.95
CA LYS A 656 21.56 -12.96 23.77
C LYS A 656 23.01 -13.28 23.40
N LEU A 657 23.34 -13.27 22.10
CA LEU A 657 24.69 -13.51 21.62
C LEU A 657 25.66 -12.39 22.02
N LEU A 658 25.26 -11.12 21.91
CA LEU A 658 26.05 -9.98 22.37
C LEU A 658 26.40 -10.11 23.85
N LYS A 659 25.39 -10.35 24.70
CA LYS A 659 25.57 -10.54 26.14
C LYS A 659 26.51 -11.69 26.47
N LYS A 660 26.45 -12.78 25.70
CA LYS A 660 27.33 -13.95 25.89
C LYS A 660 28.81 -13.63 25.64
N HIS A 661 29.11 -12.71 24.71
CA HIS A 661 30.49 -12.33 24.36
C HIS A 661 30.93 -11.03 25.06
N GLY A 662 30.17 -10.53 26.04
CA GLY A 662 30.52 -9.31 26.77
C GLY A 662 30.43 -8.01 25.94
N VAL A 663 29.76 -8.05 24.79
CA VAL A 663 29.53 -6.86 23.95
C VAL A 663 28.34 -6.09 24.50
N ILE A 664 28.53 -4.79 24.76
CA ILE A 664 27.48 -3.91 25.29
C ILE A 664 26.59 -3.45 24.13
N ASP A 665 25.28 -3.72 24.24
CA ASP A 665 24.27 -3.26 23.30
C ASP A 665 23.92 -1.78 23.52
N LEU A 666 24.10 -0.94 22.50
CA LEU A 666 23.78 0.48 22.54
C LEU A 666 22.49 0.85 21.79
N GLU A 667 21.73 -0.10 21.23
CA GLU A 667 20.61 0.20 20.30
C GLU A 667 19.62 1.24 20.86
N SER A 668 19.28 1.17 22.14
CA SER A 668 18.37 2.13 22.80
C SER A 668 18.89 3.57 22.86
N GLU A 669 20.21 3.75 22.71
CA GLU A 669 20.93 5.03 22.75
C GLU A 669 21.20 5.60 21.35
N LEU A 670 20.88 4.86 20.28
CA LEU A 670 21.12 5.21 18.87
C LEU A 670 19.97 5.93 18.11
N PRO A 671 18.91 6.51 18.71
CA PRO A 671 17.89 7.19 17.89
C PRO A 671 18.48 8.48 17.28
N GLY A 672 18.80 8.41 15.98
CA GLY A 672 19.36 9.51 15.19
C GLY A 672 20.89 9.56 15.22
N TYR A 673 21.48 10.02 14.12
CA TYR A 673 22.94 9.95 13.92
C TYR A 673 23.74 10.91 14.79
N ALA A 674 23.14 11.99 15.31
CA ALA A 674 23.84 12.90 16.21
C ALA A 674 24.21 12.22 17.54
N ARG A 675 23.30 11.43 18.11
CA ARG A 675 23.60 10.61 19.30
C ARG A 675 24.59 9.50 18.97
N THR A 676 24.41 8.83 17.82
CA THR A 676 25.38 7.83 17.35
C THR A 676 26.79 8.41 17.23
N ALA A 677 26.93 9.62 16.69
CA ALA A 677 28.21 10.31 16.56
C ALA A 677 28.84 10.59 17.93
N ALA A 678 28.06 11.08 18.90
CA ALA A 678 28.54 11.31 20.27
C ALA A 678 28.97 10.03 21.00
N LEU A 679 28.37 8.88 20.70
CA LEU A 679 28.80 7.58 21.23
C LEU A 679 30.06 7.08 20.54
N VAL A 680 30.13 7.18 19.22
CA VAL A 680 31.32 6.85 18.41
C VAL A 680 32.51 7.73 18.81
N ASP A 681 32.27 9.00 19.19
CA ASP A 681 33.34 9.90 19.61
C ASP A 681 34.09 9.43 20.86
N GLN A 682 33.40 8.70 21.74
CA GLN A 682 34.00 8.11 22.93
C GLN A 682 34.78 6.83 22.67
N MET A 683 34.78 6.31 21.44
CA MET A 683 35.45 5.08 21.03
C MET A 683 36.82 5.38 20.41
N ASP A 684 37.75 4.46 20.59
CA ASP A 684 39.09 4.55 20.00
C ASP A 684 39.06 4.13 18.52
N MET A 685 38.24 3.14 18.18
CA MET A 685 38.04 2.68 16.81
C MET A 685 36.66 2.07 16.57
N VAL A 686 36.29 1.96 15.29
CA VAL A 686 35.06 1.29 14.85
C VAL A 686 35.38 0.24 13.79
N ILE A 687 34.82 -0.96 13.94
CA ILE A 687 34.94 -2.06 12.99
C ILE A 687 33.55 -2.33 12.42
N SER A 688 33.35 -2.12 11.12
CA SER A 688 32.01 -2.25 10.52
C SER A 688 32.06 -2.84 9.13
N VAL A 689 31.00 -3.54 8.71
CA VAL A 689 30.77 -3.75 7.27
C VAL A 689 30.41 -2.41 6.60
N ASP A 690 30.32 -2.39 5.26
CA ASP A 690 29.96 -1.18 4.50
C ASP A 690 28.56 -0.63 4.84
N THR A 691 28.50 0.26 5.84
CA THR A 691 27.28 0.86 6.40
C THR A 691 27.47 2.35 6.69
N ALA A 692 26.36 3.03 6.98
CA ALA A 692 26.39 4.42 7.45
C ALA A 692 27.19 4.60 8.76
N ILE A 693 27.36 3.56 9.58
CA ILE A 693 28.20 3.61 10.78
C ILE A 693 29.68 3.73 10.40
N ALA A 694 30.13 2.98 9.39
CA ALA A 694 31.49 3.08 8.87
C ALA A 694 31.78 4.50 8.35
N HIS A 695 30.85 5.05 7.55
CA HIS A 695 30.97 6.42 7.03
C HIS A 695 30.98 7.47 8.15
N LEU A 696 30.12 7.33 9.17
CA LEU A 696 30.08 8.25 10.31
C LEU A 696 31.38 8.23 11.10
N ALA A 697 31.86 7.05 11.49
CA ALA A 697 33.08 6.92 12.28
C ALA A 697 34.30 7.49 11.55
N ALA A 698 34.43 7.18 10.27
CA ALA A 698 35.51 7.71 9.45
C ALA A 698 35.40 9.23 9.23
N ALA A 699 34.19 9.78 9.09
CA ALA A 699 33.96 11.23 8.94
C ALA A 699 34.22 12.02 10.23
N LEU A 700 34.09 11.39 11.40
CA LEU A 700 34.51 11.91 12.71
C LEU A 700 36.03 11.80 12.94
N GLY A 701 36.77 11.22 11.99
CA GLY A 701 38.21 11.01 12.09
C GLY A 701 38.63 9.92 13.06
N LYS A 702 37.73 8.98 13.39
CA LYS A 702 38.07 7.77 14.14
C LYS A 702 38.76 6.76 13.24
N GLU A 703 39.66 5.99 13.84
CA GLU A 703 40.20 4.81 13.18
C GLU A 703 39.05 3.85 12.86
N THR A 704 38.89 3.52 11.58
CA THR A 704 37.72 2.78 11.10
C THR A 704 38.16 1.61 10.23
N TRP A 705 37.83 0.38 10.62
CA TRP A 705 38.14 -0.80 9.81
C TRP A 705 36.87 -1.29 9.12
N ILE A 706 36.91 -1.32 7.79
CA ILE A 706 35.73 -1.57 6.96
C ILE A 706 35.85 -2.95 6.31
N LEU A 707 34.89 -3.83 6.61
CA LEU A 707 34.80 -5.17 6.06
C LEU A 707 33.99 -5.13 4.77
N LEU A 708 34.60 -5.56 3.68
CA LEU A 708 34.05 -5.46 2.34
C LEU A 708 33.78 -6.83 1.75
N SER A 709 32.63 -6.96 1.08
CA SER A 709 32.32 -8.12 0.25
C SER A 709 33.25 -8.18 -0.97
N GLN A 710 33.28 -9.34 -1.63
CA GLN A 710 34.15 -9.55 -2.80
C GLN A 710 33.84 -8.54 -3.93
N ASN A 711 32.55 -8.30 -4.19
CA ASN A 711 32.07 -7.28 -5.11
C ASN A 711 31.65 -6.02 -4.32
N ALA A 712 32.62 -5.33 -3.72
CA ALA A 712 32.38 -4.14 -2.90
C ALA A 712 31.77 -2.97 -3.69
N ASP A 713 31.14 -2.01 -3.00
CA ASP A 713 30.63 -0.78 -3.62
C ASP A 713 31.75 0.02 -4.32
N TRP A 714 31.38 0.81 -5.34
CA TRP A 714 32.33 1.56 -6.18
C TRP A 714 33.24 2.49 -5.39
N ARG A 715 32.78 2.97 -4.23
CA ARG A 715 33.53 3.85 -3.32
C ARG A 715 34.81 3.23 -2.80
N TRP A 716 34.83 1.92 -2.71
CA TRP A 716 35.97 1.17 -2.18
C TRP A 716 36.87 0.65 -3.29
N HIS A 717 36.61 0.97 -4.56
CA HIS A 717 37.39 0.54 -5.71
C HIS A 717 37.56 -1.00 -5.82
N LEU A 718 38.36 -1.44 -6.78
CA LEU A 718 38.61 -2.86 -7.05
C LEU A 718 39.55 -3.52 -6.04
N GLU A 719 40.62 -2.83 -5.65
CA GLU A 719 41.74 -3.39 -4.90
C GLU A 719 42.25 -2.41 -3.82
N GLY A 720 43.26 -2.82 -3.05
CA GLY A 720 43.89 -2.01 -2.00
C GLY A 720 43.24 -2.16 -0.62
N ASP A 721 44.00 -1.83 0.42
CA ASP A 721 43.58 -1.92 1.82
C ASP A 721 43.41 -0.56 2.52
N GLN A 722 43.56 0.54 1.77
CA GLN A 722 43.31 1.91 2.22
C GLN A 722 42.14 2.53 1.47
N SER A 723 41.51 3.55 2.06
CA SER A 723 40.46 4.32 1.39
C SER A 723 40.97 5.68 0.92
N GLU A 724 40.83 5.95 -0.37
CA GLU A 724 41.06 7.30 -0.92
C GLU A 724 40.06 8.34 -0.38
N TRP A 725 38.91 7.88 0.10
CA TRP A 725 37.86 8.73 0.66
C TRP A 725 38.03 9.00 2.15
N TYR A 726 38.73 8.15 2.88
CA TYR A 726 38.80 8.23 4.34
C TYR A 726 40.23 7.89 4.79
N PRO A 727 41.05 8.90 5.14
CA PRO A 727 42.44 8.67 5.54
C PRO A 727 42.58 7.84 6.82
N THR A 728 41.53 7.75 7.63
CA THR A 728 41.50 6.96 8.87
C THR A 728 40.92 5.56 8.67
N ALA A 729 40.54 5.20 7.44
CA ALA A 729 39.89 3.94 7.14
C ALA A 729 40.84 2.89 6.56
N LYS A 730 40.82 1.69 7.13
CA LYS A 730 41.49 0.49 6.61
C LYS A 730 40.46 -0.49 6.09
N LEU A 731 40.69 -1.07 4.91
CA LEU A 731 39.76 -1.94 4.21
C LEU A 731 40.19 -3.41 4.30
N PHE A 732 39.25 -4.28 4.65
CA PHE A 732 39.44 -5.73 4.73
C PHE A 732 38.46 -6.42 3.79
N ARG A 733 38.98 -6.99 2.69
CA ARG A 733 38.16 -7.53 1.60
C ARG A 733 38.04 -9.04 1.66
N GLN A 734 36.85 -9.55 1.38
CA GLN A 734 36.64 -10.96 1.07
C GLN A 734 37.41 -11.35 -0.21
N LYS A 735 38.10 -12.50 -0.16
CA LYS A 735 38.72 -13.11 -1.35
C LYS A 735 37.72 -13.95 -2.15
N SER A 736 36.76 -14.57 -1.46
CA SER A 736 35.65 -15.30 -2.08
C SER A 736 34.33 -14.95 -1.38
N THR A 737 33.24 -14.99 -2.15
CA THR A 737 31.90 -14.62 -1.67
C THR A 737 31.51 -15.44 -0.43
N GLN A 738 31.02 -14.74 0.61
CA GLN A 738 30.61 -15.30 1.90
C GLN A 738 31.73 -15.92 2.76
N GLU A 739 33.00 -15.74 2.41
CA GLU A 739 34.13 -16.20 3.22
C GLU A 739 34.56 -15.15 4.25
N TRP A 740 33.68 -14.83 5.21
CA TRP A 740 33.95 -13.82 6.24
C TRP A 740 34.99 -14.27 7.29
N LYS A 741 35.06 -15.56 7.60
CA LYS A 741 36.03 -16.11 8.57
C LYS A 741 37.49 -15.68 8.31
N LEU A 742 37.93 -15.68 7.05
CA LEU A 742 39.30 -15.27 6.72
C LEU A 742 39.52 -13.77 6.98
N VAL A 743 38.52 -12.94 6.67
CA VAL A 743 38.52 -11.50 6.94
C VAL A 743 38.66 -11.24 8.44
N ILE A 744 37.88 -11.96 9.25
CA ILE A 744 37.88 -11.86 10.72
C ILE A 744 39.23 -12.29 11.31
N ASN A 745 39.82 -13.39 10.84
CA ASN A 745 41.14 -13.83 11.30
C ASN A 745 42.22 -12.77 11.03
N ASN A 746 42.20 -12.12 9.86
CA ASN A 746 43.15 -11.06 9.52
C ASN A 746 42.97 -9.85 10.44
N ILE A 747 41.72 -9.47 10.73
CA ILE A 747 41.39 -8.40 11.68
C ILE A 747 41.96 -8.71 13.06
N GLN A 748 41.71 -9.92 13.59
CA GLN A 748 42.22 -10.31 14.91
C GLN A 748 43.75 -10.23 14.99
N GLN A 749 44.46 -10.70 13.96
CA GLN A 749 45.92 -10.65 13.92
C GLN A 749 46.45 -9.22 13.96
N VAL A 750 45.80 -8.30 13.24
CA VAL A 750 46.18 -6.87 13.26
C VAL A 750 45.79 -6.24 14.60
N LEU A 751 44.62 -6.55 15.14
CA LEU A 751 44.12 -5.96 16.39
C LEU A 751 44.97 -6.35 17.61
N GLN A 752 45.48 -7.59 17.64
CA GLN A 752 46.45 -8.03 18.65
C GLN A 752 47.77 -7.25 18.63
N GLN A 753 48.11 -6.61 17.51
CA GLN A 753 49.31 -5.78 17.40
C GLN A 753 49.06 -4.33 17.85
N VAL A 754 47.79 -3.89 17.89
CA VAL A 754 47.39 -2.53 18.30
C VAL A 754 47.12 -2.46 19.81
N GLY A 755 46.73 -3.57 20.44
CA GLY A 755 46.44 -3.67 21.87
C GLY A 755 47.65 -3.96 22.78
N ASN A 756 48.86 -3.99 22.24
CA ASN A 756 50.14 -3.99 22.99
C ASN A 756 50.79 -2.61 22.84
#